data_AF-A0A945S0Y6-F1
#
_entry.id   AF-A0A945S0Y6-F1
#
_cell.length_a   1.000
_cell.length_b   1.000
_cell.length_c   1.000
_cell.angle_alpha   90.00
_cell.angle_beta   90.00
_cell.angle_gamma   90.00
#
_symmetry.space_group_name_H-M   'P 1'
#
loop_
_entity.id
_entity.type
_entity.pdbx_description
1 polymer ?
#
loop_
_entity_poly.entity_id
_entity_poly.type
_entity_poly.pdbx_seq_one_letter_code
_entity_poly.pdbx_strand_id
1 'polypeptide(L)'
;MRASGYIAGTIILLAALTEGAGAMEKKIKIGLIGDSTVAKQSGWGPAFTSRFNDQAQVLNYAVNGATLQSLSTRLDALVKLQPDYVLIQFGHNDQKRYDTKVYSTRLRSYVERIRDGGGQPIVLSSVTRRTFAENGKIVSQLVKSERFTFRANLTAYAQAAQAVAAESNVPFIDLHTLSIAHHNRIGPEASMAYNFREDDLTHFSNQGGQAITDLILPELKKVAPELRRCLTPDETGNAALSTQKTAEHTALSSNPFAEIRSTMERRRLEFFSRDSGKPLVRAEIKKDWRNRGDFTRYYAQSIVLFAMRACELDEQLDEANAALQELCQYHLERPQTFFEIHSFPGVCDALARLYIFHGPCGTKVANRLSSETSAVLERTMWDWANEKADIADAEIEQSQTWWLRNSENHHAQHFTTCWAFAGILRNVAAYQDRPLEDGHTPGEHHDAWTAYLKEYLRERARKGTFVEIDSPSYATATLKSVYSFYDFSDDPVLKGRAGRFLELYWALWAEEQIDAVTGGAQTRCYAKSAVRGGSFLRRAAWYVIGFGEPAFTHSSMLPFVTTTWRVPDIVLQVAASRPAHAAYEIRQRRMGLAEKGYDRPPQFRFRTDVGGILRYTYCTPDFIMGSLITEARPTEDWAAISRQNRWAGVIFAGDPDARVYPAPYSARGRSIHNGFWSVQVKGTMISQQLPARSTDWRVFFSTAGLSEPVTIDAWTFAEASQAYVGVCVVEGNASLEQSQFGHWLVCEETTTPVIIEAGRTSDHADLAAFQTAVMARQFTFAESVLTYHALSGDKLTFHADQSRLPRINGTVVDLAPEAVYDSPFVQSRWDSGVVTIQCGQERRILDFNEE
;
A
#
# COMPACT_ATOMS: atom_id res chain seq x y z
N MET A 1 -83.84 8.01 -35.25
CA MET A 1 -83.04 9.25 -35.36
C MET A 1 -82.92 9.82 -33.94
N ARG A 2 -81.67 10.08 -33.49
CA ARG A 2 -81.22 10.81 -32.27
C ARG A 2 -81.39 10.21 -30.85
N ALA A 3 -80.21 10.08 -30.22
CA ALA A 3 -79.80 10.59 -28.90
C ALA A 3 -80.01 9.77 -27.60
N SER A 4 -78.86 9.57 -26.93
CA SER A 4 -78.58 9.76 -25.49
C SER A 4 -79.17 8.83 -24.42
N GLY A 5 -78.32 8.47 -23.45
CA GLY A 5 -78.75 8.29 -22.05
C GLY A 5 -78.10 7.15 -21.27
N TYR A 6 -77.27 7.52 -20.29
CA TYR A 6 -76.73 6.77 -19.15
C TYR A 6 -77.63 5.68 -18.54
N ILE A 7 -77.01 4.61 -18.00
CA ILE A 7 -77.47 3.86 -16.82
C ILE A 7 -76.27 3.33 -15.99
N ALA A 8 -76.37 3.51 -14.67
CA ALA A 8 -75.58 2.94 -13.56
C ALA A 8 -76.00 1.46 -13.28
N GLY A 9 -75.29 0.57 -12.59
CA GLY A 9 -74.12 0.59 -11.73
C GLY A 9 -74.01 -0.80 -11.02
N THR A 10 -73.08 -0.87 -10.04
CA THR A 10 -72.84 -1.94 -9.03
C THR A 10 -71.74 -2.99 -9.33
N ILE A 11 -70.67 -3.00 -8.52
CA ILE A 11 -70.16 -4.09 -7.62
C ILE A 11 -68.71 -3.79 -7.16
N ILE A 12 -68.38 -4.27 -5.95
CA ILE A 12 -67.28 -3.93 -5.02
C ILE A 12 -66.12 -4.98 -5.03
N LEU A 13 -64.88 -4.48 -4.77
CA LEU A 13 -63.61 -5.09 -4.24
C LEU A 13 -62.90 -6.29 -4.92
N LEU A 14 -61.66 -6.08 -5.40
CA LEU A 14 -60.37 -6.48 -4.77
C LEU A 14 -59.16 -6.08 -5.65
N ALA A 15 -57.98 -5.99 -5.04
CA ALA A 15 -56.62 -5.84 -5.59
C ALA A 15 -56.07 -4.40 -5.75
N ALA A 16 -55.28 -4.01 -4.75
CA ALA A 16 -54.28 -2.95 -4.82
C ALA A 16 -52.89 -3.57 -5.01
N LEU A 17 -51.97 -2.74 -5.52
CA LEU A 17 -50.51 -2.89 -5.64
C LEU A 17 -50.01 -3.54 -6.95
N THR A 18 -49.69 -2.68 -7.93
CA THR A 18 -48.37 -2.59 -8.57
C THR A 18 -48.38 -1.42 -9.54
N GLU A 19 -47.62 -0.36 -9.27
CA GLU A 19 -46.92 0.43 -10.31
C GLU A 19 -46.00 1.46 -9.66
N GLY A 20 -44.70 1.28 -9.87
CA GLY A 20 -43.66 2.12 -9.30
C GLY A 20 -42.25 1.53 -9.42
N ALA A 21 -41.97 0.74 -10.47
CA ALA A 21 -40.60 0.39 -10.83
C ALA A 21 -40.05 1.50 -11.74
N GLY A 22 -39.29 2.45 -11.16
CA GLY A 22 -38.53 3.41 -11.94
C GLY A 22 -37.52 2.67 -12.82
N ALA A 23 -37.62 2.83 -14.15
CA ALA A 23 -36.62 2.34 -15.08
C ALA A 23 -35.28 3.02 -14.77
N MET A 24 -34.25 2.26 -14.36
CA MET A 24 -32.89 2.78 -14.27
C MET A 24 -32.44 3.24 -15.66
N GLU A 25 -32.14 4.53 -15.80
CA GLU A 25 -31.57 5.06 -17.04
C GLU A 25 -30.23 4.36 -17.38
N LYS A 26 -30.08 3.96 -18.65
CA LYS A 26 -28.83 3.36 -19.15
C LYS A 26 -27.68 4.38 -19.08
N LYS A 27 -26.60 4.02 -18.39
CA LYS A 27 -25.37 4.82 -18.29
C LYS A 27 -24.64 4.89 -19.63
N ILE A 28 -24.14 6.08 -20.00
CA ILE A 28 -23.36 6.28 -21.23
C ILE A 28 -21.92 5.80 -21.03
N LYS A 29 -21.42 4.91 -21.90
CA LYS A 29 -20.04 4.42 -21.87
C LYS A 29 -19.15 5.22 -22.81
N ILE A 30 -18.02 5.72 -22.30
CA ILE A 30 -17.06 6.52 -23.05
C ILE A 30 -15.71 5.82 -23.02
N GLY A 31 -15.27 5.25 -24.14
CA GLY A 31 -13.93 4.69 -24.31
C GLY A 31 -12.89 5.75 -24.59
N LEU A 32 -11.72 5.67 -23.94
CA LEU A 32 -10.54 6.44 -24.32
C LEU A 32 -9.48 5.50 -24.86
N ILE A 33 -8.92 5.79 -26.03
CA ILE A 33 -7.79 5.05 -26.58
C ILE A 33 -6.72 6.00 -27.12
N GLY A 34 -5.48 5.78 -26.69
CA GLY A 34 -4.38 6.69 -27.00
C GLY A 34 -3.04 6.28 -26.40
N ASP A 35 -2.07 7.18 -26.52
CA ASP A 35 -0.71 7.00 -26.01
C ASP A 35 -0.53 7.53 -24.57
N SER A 36 0.72 7.77 -24.16
CA SER A 36 1.07 8.24 -22.82
C SER A 36 0.47 9.60 -22.45
N THR A 37 0.05 10.41 -23.43
CA THR A 37 -0.60 11.71 -23.18
C THR A 37 -2.09 11.57 -22.83
N VAL A 38 -2.67 10.37 -22.97
CA VAL A 38 -4.04 10.01 -22.57
C VAL A 38 -4.06 9.01 -21.39
N ALA A 39 -3.00 8.19 -21.29
CA ALA A 39 -2.90 7.10 -20.33
C ALA A 39 -2.95 7.54 -18.86
N LYS A 40 -3.21 6.57 -17.96
CA LYS A 40 -3.51 6.82 -16.55
C LYS A 40 -2.39 7.48 -15.74
N GLN A 41 -1.13 7.24 -16.11
CA GLN A 41 0.01 7.68 -15.30
C GLN A 41 0.39 9.14 -15.54
N SER A 42 0.32 9.59 -16.80
CA SER A 42 0.98 10.84 -17.22
C SER A 42 0.21 11.55 -18.34
N GLY A 43 -1.08 11.26 -18.45
CA GLY A 43 -1.97 11.75 -19.50
C GLY A 43 -3.19 12.46 -18.92
N TRP A 44 -4.00 13.07 -19.78
CA TRP A 44 -5.21 13.80 -19.36
C TRP A 44 -6.39 12.88 -19.00
N GLY A 45 -6.33 11.59 -19.34
CA GLY A 45 -7.45 10.66 -19.17
C GLY A 45 -8.02 10.52 -17.74
N PRO A 46 -7.20 10.52 -16.66
CA PRO A 46 -7.71 10.54 -15.29
C PRO A 46 -8.50 11.81 -14.97
N ALA A 47 -7.98 12.98 -15.35
CA ALA A 47 -8.65 14.25 -15.14
C ALA A 47 -9.97 14.30 -15.92
N PHE A 48 -9.98 13.86 -17.17
CA PHE A 48 -11.21 13.72 -17.96
C PHE A 48 -12.22 12.79 -17.30
N THR A 49 -11.78 11.64 -16.79
CA THR A 49 -12.65 10.69 -16.08
C THR A 49 -13.31 11.32 -14.86
N SER A 50 -12.58 12.17 -14.11
CA SER A 50 -13.10 12.83 -12.91
C SER A 50 -14.20 13.86 -13.17
N ARG A 51 -14.39 14.29 -14.42
CA ARG A 51 -15.41 15.30 -14.79
C ARG A 51 -16.79 14.71 -15.08
N PHE A 52 -16.92 13.38 -15.02
CA PHE A 52 -18.17 12.69 -15.27
C PHE A 52 -18.79 12.17 -13.97
N ASN A 53 -20.10 12.38 -13.82
CA ASN A 53 -20.92 11.82 -12.75
C ASN A 53 -21.30 10.36 -13.04
N ASP A 54 -22.11 9.77 -12.17
CA ASP A 54 -22.49 8.36 -12.23
C ASP A 54 -23.39 7.98 -13.42
N GLN A 55 -23.84 8.94 -14.22
CA GLN A 55 -24.59 8.71 -15.46
C GLN A 55 -23.69 8.33 -16.65
N ALA A 56 -22.36 8.44 -16.52
CA ALA A 56 -21.41 7.94 -17.50
C ALA A 56 -20.35 7.01 -16.89
N GLN A 57 -19.82 6.11 -17.72
CA GLN A 57 -18.71 5.23 -17.38
C GLN A 57 -17.57 5.47 -18.38
N VAL A 58 -16.44 5.99 -17.90
CA VAL A 58 -15.25 6.21 -18.73
C VAL A 58 -14.32 4.99 -18.67
N LEU A 59 -14.01 4.42 -19.83
CA LEU A 59 -13.17 3.24 -20.03
C LEU A 59 -11.83 3.66 -20.62
N ASN A 60 -10.85 4.01 -19.78
CA ASN A 60 -9.53 4.45 -20.26
C ASN A 60 -8.61 3.26 -20.61
N TYR A 61 -8.45 3.02 -21.91
CA TYR A 61 -7.65 1.96 -22.52
C TYR A 61 -6.33 2.47 -23.12
N ALA A 62 -5.98 3.74 -22.92
CA ALA A 62 -4.70 4.30 -23.36
C ALA A 62 -3.50 3.70 -22.61
N VAL A 63 -2.35 3.63 -23.28
CA VAL A 63 -1.13 2.98 -22.75
C VAL A 63 0.11 3.81 -23.06
N ASN A 64 1.05 3.87 -22.12
CA ASN A 64 2.31 4.59 -22.30
C ASN A 64 3.14 4.04 -23.47
N GLY A 65 3.71 4.92 -24.29
CA GLY A 65 4.57 4.53 -25.41
C GLY A 65 3.83 3.90 -26.61
N ALA A 66 2.51 3.81 -26.57
CA ALA A 66 1.70 3.17 -27.60
C ALA A 66 1.67 3.92 -28.93
N THR A 67 1.47 3.17 -30.01
CA THR A 67 1.09 3.64 -31.35
C THR A 67 -0.25 3.02 -31.77
N LEU A 68 -0.87 3.52 -32.84
CA LEU A 68 -2.04 2.88 -33.44
C LEU A 68 -1.79 1.40 -33.78
N GLN A 69 -0.56 1.04 -34.17
CA GLN A 69 -0.21 -0.34 -34.42
C GLN A 69 -0.18 -1.19 -33.14
N SER A 70 0.47 -0.72 -32.08
CA SER A 70 0.67 -1.53 -30.86
C SER A 70 -0.61 -1.72 -30.06
N LEU A 71 -1.57 -0.80 -30.15
CA LEU A 71 -2.86 -0.91 -29.44
C LEU A 71 -3.98 -1.53 -30.27
N SER A 72 -3.69 -2.04 -31.46
CA SER A 72 -4.73 -2.54 -32.36
C SER A 72 -5.58 -3.62 -31.70
N THR A 73 -4.99 -4.63 -31.05
CA THR A 73 -5.75 -5.69 -30.35
C THR A 73 -6.47 -5.17 -29.10
N ARG A 74 -5.92 -4.13 -28.45
CA ARG A 74 -6.55 -3.49 -27.30
C ARG A 74 -7.79 -2.68 -27.71
N LEU A 75 -7.81 -2.12 -28.93
CA LEU A 75 -9.01 -1.52 -29.49
C LEU A 75 -10.14 -2.57 -29.60
N ASP A 76 -9.87 -3.78 -30.07
CA ASP A 76 -10.90 -4.83 -30.15
C ASP A 76 -11.49 -5.13 -28.76
N ALA A 77 -10.64 -5.16 -27.73
CA ALA A 77 -11.09 -5.35 -26.36
C ALA A 77 -11.97 -4.19 -25.87
N LEU A 78 -11.63 -2.94 -26.21
CA LEU A 78 -12.46 -1.78 -25.88
C LEU A 78 -13.80 -1.81 -26.62
N VAL A 79 -13.78 -2.08 -27.92
CA VAL A 79 -14.98 -2.14 -28.77
C VAL A 79 -15.94 -3.23 -28.31
N LYS A 80 -15.43 -4.38 -27.85
CA LYS A 80 -16.24 -5.46 -27.24
C LYS A 80 -17.03 -5.04 -26.00
N LEU A 81 -16.60 -3.98 -25.30
CA LEU A 81 -17.37 -3.42 -24.18
C LEU A 81 -18.55 -2.55 -24.61
N GLN A 82 -18.73 -2.39 -25.93
CA GLN A 82 -19.75 -1.59 -26.59
C GLN A 82 -19.86 -0.18 -26.00
N PRO A 83 -18.77 0.60 -26.00
CA PRO A 83 -18.82 1.99 -25.60
C PRO A 83 -19.69 2.80 -26.57
N ASP A 84 -20.53 3.68 -26.06
CA ASP A 84 -21.36 4.56 -26.89
C ASP A 84 -20.48 5.58 -27.65
N TYR A 85 -19.40 6.07 -27.02
CA TYR A 85 -18.38 6.92 -27.65
C TYR A 85 -16.98 6.36 -27.48
N VAL A 86 -16.10 6.54 -28.46
CA VAL A 86 -14.67 6.25 -28.31
C VAL A 86 -13.83 7.44 -28.76
N LEU A 87 -13.12 8.06 -27.83
CA LEU A 87 -12.17 9.14 -28.09
C LEU A 87 -10.80 8.55 -28.46
N ILE A 88 -10.29 8.92 -29.64
CA ILE A 88 -9.07 8.39 -30.23
C ILE A 88 -8.03 9.51 -30.33
N GLN A 89 -6.88 9.37 -29.64
CA GLN A 89 -5.78 10.34 -29.75
C GLN A 89 -4.42 9.64 -29.85
N PHE A 90 -3.74 9.82 -30.97
CA PHE A 90 -2.38 9.30 -31.22
C PHE A 90 -1.53 10.32 -31.99
N GLY A 91 -0.22 10.10 -32.00
CA GLY A 91 0.72 10.92 -32.77
C GLY A 91 2.14 10.89 -32.22
N HIS A 92 2.34 10.96 -30.89
CA HIS A 92 3.66 11.18 -30.29
C HIS A 92 4.65 10.04 -30.54
N ASN A 93 4.16 8.79 -30.54
CA ASN A 93 5.00 7.62 -30.78
C ASN A 93 4.89 7.13 -32.23
N ASP A 94 3.76 7.37 -32.90
CA ASP A 94 3.57 7.05 -34.32
C ASP A 94 4.60 7.77 -35.19
N GLN A 95 4.87 9.06 -34.90
CA GLN A 95 5.90 9.84 -35.61
C GLN A 95 7.32 9.26 -35.51
N LYS A 96 7.59 8.37 -34.54
CA LYS A 96 8.87 7.67 -34.39
C LYS A 96 8.92 6.36 -35.18
N ARG A 97 7.79 5.87 -35.70
CA ARG A 97 7.65 4.53 -36.28
C ARG A 97 7.36 4.57 -37.78
N TYR A 98 6.39 5.36 -38.22
CA TYR A 98 5.94 5.40 -39.62
C TYR A 98 5.38 6.77 -39.99
N ASP A 99 5.32 7.08 -41.29
CA ASP A 99 4.87 8.37 -41.81
C ASP A 99 3.35 8.62 -41.63
N THR A 100 2.90 9.81 -42.03
CA THR A 100 1.49 10.21 -41.91
C THR A 100 0.57 9.38 -42.80
N LYS A 101 1.04 8.82 -43.92
CA LYS A 101 0.23 7.97 -44.81
C LYS A 101 -0.12 6.65 -44.11
N VAL A 102 0.87 5.99 -43.50
CA VAL A 102 0.63 4.76 -42.71
C VAL A 102 -0.21 5.05 -41.47
N TYR A 103 0.04 6.19 -40.80
CA TYR A 103 -0.77 6.65 -39.69
C TYR A 103 -2.25 6.81 -40.09
N SER A 104 -2.54 7.51 -41.19
CA SER A 104 -3.90 7.70 -41.68
C SER A 104 -4.61 6.39 -41.99
N THR A 105 -3.93 5.43 -42.65
CA THR A 105 -4.50 4.11 -42.91
C THR A 105 -4.87 3.38 -41.62
N ARG A 106 -4.03 3.44 -40.59
CA ARG A 106 -4.29 2.77 -39.31
C ARG A 106 -5.39 3.47 -38.51
N LEU A 107 -5.41 4.80 -38.51
CA LEU A 107 -6.45 5.57 -37.83
C LEU A 107 -7.82 5.33 -38.48
N ARG A 108 -7.88 5.24 -39.82
CA ARG A 108 -9.10 4.89 -40.56
C ARG A 108 -9.62 3.51 -40.14
N SER A 109 -8.73 2.52 -40.03
CA SER A 109 -9.10 1.20 -39.51
C SER A 109 -9.65 1.23 -38.09
N TYR A 110 -9.13 2.10 -37.20
CA TYR A 110 -9.69 2.28 -35.85
C TYR A 110 -11.11 2.83 -35.90
N VAL A 111 -11.32 3.88 -36.71
CA VAL A 111 -12.63 4.51 -36.91
C VAL A 111 -13.65 3.50 -37.42
N GLU A 112 -13.29 2.72 -38.44
CA GLU A 112 -14.13 1.65 -39.01
C GLU A 112 -14.50 0.61 -37.95
N ARG A 113 -13.52 0.07 -37.22
CA ARG A 113 -13.75 -0.98 -36.21
C ARG A 113 -14.60 -0.52 -35.03
N ILE A 114 -14.46 0.75 -34.61
CA ILE A 114 -15.32 1.32 -33.56
C ILE A 114 -16.76 1.43 -34.06
N ARG A 115 -16.94 1.91 -35.29
CA ARG A 115 -18.27 2.03 -35.91
C ARG A 115 -18.93 0.67 -36.10
N ASP A 116 -18.18 -0.33 -36.58
CA ASP A 116 -18.67 -1.69 -36.78
C ASP A 116 -19.07 -2.36 -35.46
N GLY A 117 -18.43 -1.99 -34.36
CA GLY A 117 -18.80 -2.43 -33.01
C GLY A 117 -19.93 -1.62 -32.35
N GLY A 118 -20.51 -0.65 -33.06
CA GLY A 118 -21.65 0.15 -32.60
C GLY A 118 -21.31 1.39 -31.79
N GLY A 119 -20.02 1.74 -31.63
CA GLY A 119 -19.59 2.95 -30.95
C GLY A 119 -19.46 4.15 -31.89
N GLN A 120 -19.54 5.36 -31.35
CA GLN A 120 -19.31 6.60 -32.09
C GLN A 120 -17.85 7.06 -31.91
N PRO A 121 -16.99 6.95 -32.93
CA PRO A 121 -15.60 7.40 -32.85
C PRO A 121 -15.52 8.93 -32.87
N ILE A 122 -14.74 9.51 -31.96
CA ILE A 122 -14.38 10.93 -31.91
C ILE A 122 -12.86 11.00 -32.03
N VAL A 123 -12.35 11.64 -33.08
CA VAL A 123 -10.91 11.77 -33.31
C VAL A 123 -10.40 13.05 -32.68
N LEU A 124 -9.34 12.95 -31.89
CA LEU A 124 -8.61 14.10 -31.34
C LEU A 124 -7.22 14.16 -31.97
N SER A 125 -6.77 15.34 -32.40
CA SER A 125 -5.35 15.52 -32.73
C SER A 125 -4.48 15.40 -31.47
N SER A 126 -3.24 14.92 -31.62
CA SER A 126 -2.29 14.87 -30.50
C SER A 126 -2.01 16.28 -29.96
N VAL A 127 -1.87 16.42 -28.65
CA VAL A 127 -1.40 17.66 -28.00
C VAL A 127 -0.01 18.09 -28.49
N THR A 128 0.30 19.38 -28.36
CA THR A 128 1.67 19.87 -28.62
C THR A 128 2.66 19.43 -27.54
N ARG A 129 3.95 19.36 -27.91
CA ARG A 129 5.03 19.45 -26.92
C ARG A 129 5.14 20.88 -26.41
N ARG A 130 5.59 21.05 -25.17
CA ARG A 130 5.81 22.36 -24.54
C ARG A 130 7.20 22.91 -24.85
N THR A 131 7.55 22.91 -26.14
CA THR A 131 8.81 23.46 -26.64
C THR A 131 8.56 24.85 -27.20
N PHE A 132 9.27 25.84 -26.66
CA PHE A 132 9.11 27.25 -27.02
C PHE A 132 10.31 27.77 -27.83
N ALA A 133 10.05 28.62 -28.81
CA ALA A 133 11.07 29.41 -29.50
C ALA A 133 11.46 30.65 -28.66
N GLU A 134 12.51 31.36 -29.06
CA GLU A 134 13.00 32.56 -28.37
C GLU A 134 11.93 33.66 -28.19
N ASN A 135 10.96 33.73 -29.10
CA ASN A 135 9.83 34.65 -29.02
C ASN A 135 8.74 34.23 -28.02
N GLY A 136 8.99 33.18 -27.21
CA GLY A 136 8.06 32.67 -26.20
C GLY A 136 6.83 31.96 -26.77
N LYS A 137 6.85 31.55 -28.05
CA LYS A 137 5.76 30.80 -28.69
C LYS A 137 6.13 29.34 -28.92
N ILE A 138 5.14 28.46 -28.78
CA ILE A 138 5.26 27.04 -29.05
C ILE A 138 5.72 26.82 -30.50
N VAL A 139 6.69 25.93 -30.64
CA VAL A 139 7.19 25.52 -31.94
C VAL A 139 7.07 24.01 -32.10
N SER A 140 6.25 23.58 -33.06
CA SER A 140 6.14 22.16 -33.44
C SER A 140 7.19 21.80 -34.50
N GLN A 141 8.44 21.72 -34.07
CA GLN A 141 9.57 21.30 -34.92
C GLN A 141 9.63 19.78 -35.08
N LEU A 142 10.29 19.35 -36.16
CA LEU A 142 10.73 17.96 -36.29
C LEU A 142 11.78 17.71 -35.20
N VAL A 143 11.48 16.82 -34.26
CA VAL A 143 12.42 16.45 -33.21
C VAL A 143 13.59 15.70 -33.85
N LYS A 144 14.82 16.17 -33.63
CA LYS A 144 16.04 15.44 -34.01
C LYS A 144 16.59 14.78 -32.75
N SER A 145 16.77 13.47 -32.80
CA SER A 145 17.34 12.68 -31.70
C SER A 145 18.21 11.59 -32.29
N GLU A 146 19.38 11.34 -31.68
CA GLU A 146 20.23 10.19 -32.04
C GLU A 146 19.52 8.85 -31.81
N ARG A 147 18.53 8.83 -30.90
CA ARG A 147 17.82 7.62 -30.48
C ARG A 147 16.63 7.28 -31.37
N PHE A 148 16.04 8.24 -32.08
CA PHE A 148 14.81 8.03 -32.85
C PHE A 148 14.79 8.86 -34.14
N THR A 149 14.43 8.22 -35.26
CA THR A 149 14.15 8.90 -36.52
C THR A 149 12.70 9.32 -36.58
N PHE A 150 12.43 10.62 -36.39
CA PHE A 150 11.09 11.18 -36.53
C PHE A 150 10.76 11.39 -38.02
N ARG A 151 9.57 10.96 -38.44
CA ARG A 151 9.16 10.96 -39.85
C ARG A 151 8.52 12.29 -40.28
N ALA A 152 7.84 12.97 -39.37
CA ALA A 152 7.33 14.34 -39.51
C ALA A 152 7.10 14.95 -38.12
N ASN A 153 6.77 16.24 -38.05
CA ASN A 153 6.41 16.91 -36.78
C ASN A 153 4.96 16.59 -36.37
N LEU A 154 4.59 16.91 -35.13
CA LEU A 154 3.24 16.62 -34.61
C LEU A 154 2.13 17.36 -35.37
N THR A 155 2.38 18.57 -35.88
CA THR A 155 1.42 19.28 -36.74
C THR A 155 1.03 18.46 -37.97
N ALA A 156 1.97 17.75 -38.61
CA ALA A 156 1.65 16.90 -39.75
C ALA A 156 0.76 15.70 -39.36
N TYR A 157 0.97 15.10 -38.18
CA TYR A 157 0.11 14.02 -37.68
C TYR A 157 -1.26 14.52 -37.23
N ALA A 158 -1.34 15.74 -36.67
CA ALA A 158 -2.60 16.40 -36.35
C ALA A 158 -3.44 16.67 -37.61
N GLN A 159 -2.82 17.19 -38.67
CA GLN A 159 -3.47 17.39 -39.98
C GLN A 159 -3.90 16.07 -40.61
N ALA A 160 -3.09 15.02 -40.51
CA ALA A 160 -3.44 13.68 -40.97
C ALA A 160 -4.66 13.12 -40.20
N ALA A 161 -4.74 13.34 -38.88
CA ALA A 161 -5.88 12.95 -38.06
C ALA A 161 -7.15 13.72 -38.46
N GLN A 162 -7.04 15.02 -38.71
CA GLN A 162 -8.13 15.86 -39.21
C GLN A 162 -8.65 15.37 -40.56
N ALA A 163 -7.74 15.06 -41.49
CA ALA A 163 -8.10 14.54 -42.81
C ALA A 163 -8.85 13.20 -42.70
N VAL A 164 -8.36 12.25 -41.88
CA VAL A 164 -9.07 10.97 -41.67
C VAL A 164 -10.45 11.19 -41.05
N ALA A 165 -10.59 12.11 -40.08
CA ALA A 165 -11.87 12.40 -39.46
C ALA A 165 -12.88 12.97 -40.48
N ALA A 166 -12.44 13.89 -41.33
CA ALA A 166 -13.24 14.45 -42.43
C ALA A 166 -13.60 13.38 -43.48
N GLU A 167 -12.63 12.61 -43.96
CA GLU A 167 -12.83 11.51 -44.92
C GLU A 167 -13.79 10.45 -44.39
N SER A 168 -13.70 10.14 -43.10
CA SER A 168 -14.54 9.13 -42.45
C SER A 168 -15.87 9.68 -41.95
N ASN A 169 -16.11 10.98 -42.11
CA ASN A 169 -17.29 11.71 -41.61
C ASN A 169 -17.55 11.46 -40.11
N VAL A 170 -16.55 11.68 -39.28
CA VAL A 170 -16.63 11.54 -37.81
C VAL A 170 -16.20 12.84 -37.12
N PRO A 171 -16.68 13.11 -35.89
CA PRO A 171 -16.27 14.30 -35.16
C PRO A 171 -14.76 14.40 -34.97
N PHE A 172 -14.25 15.62 -35.12
CA PHE A 172 -12.85 15.96 -34.89
C PHE A 172 -12.73 17.07 -33.85
N ILE A 173 -11.87 16.87 -32.85
CA ILE A 173 -11.47 17.91 -31.89
C ILE A 173 -10.01 18.25 -32.16
N ASP A 174 -9.75 19.50 -32.55
CA ASP A 174 -8.40 19.97 -32.84
C ASP A 174 -7.62 20.35 -31.56
N LEU A 175 -7.32 19.34 -30.74
CA LEU A 175 -6.65 19.52 -29.47
C LEU A 175 -5.19 20.00 -29.64
N HIS A 176 -4.54 19.71 -30.76
CA HIS A 176 -3.22 20.26 -31.11
C HIS A 176 -3.25 21.79 -31.14
N THR A 177 -4.16 22.38 -31.93
CA THR A 177 -4.30 23.83 -32.04
C THR A 177 -4.73 24.46 -30.71
N LEU A 178 -5.67 23.85 -30.00
CA LEU A 178 -6.13 24.33 -28.69
C LEU A 178 -5.01 24.33 -27.64
N SER A 179 -4.21 23.26 -27.59
CA SER A 179 -3.08 23.17 -26.65
C SER A 179 -1.97 24.17 -26.98
N ILE A 180 -1.67 24.41 -28.27
CA ILE A 180 -0.75 25.47 -28.70
C ILE A 180 -1.25 26.84 -28.22
N ALA A 181 -2.51 27.17 -28.48
CA ALA A 181 -3.09 28.45 -28.09
C ALA A 181 -3.07 28.66 -26.57
N HIS A 182 -3.39 27.61 -25.81
CA HIS A 182 -3.32 27.64 -24.35
C HIS A 182 -1.91 27.90 -23.84
N HIS A 183 -0.92 27.13 -24.30
CA HIS A 183 0.47 27.29 -23.88
C HIS A 183 1.07 28.64 -24.29
N ASN A 184 0.71 29.14 -25.48
CA ASN A 184 1.11 30.47 -25.94
C ASN A 184 0.50 31.62 -25.14
N ARG A 185 -0.64 31.38 -24.48
CA ARG A 185 -1.34 32.35 -23.64
C ARG A 185 -0.75 32.39 -22.23
N ILE A 186 -0.45 31.24 -21.64
CA ILE A 186 0.11 31.17 -20.27
C ILE A 186 1.63 31.39 -20.25
N GLY A 187 2.31 31.21 -21.38
CA GLY A 187 3.75 31.42 -21.52
C GLY A 187 4.59 30.20 -21.10
N PRO A 188 5.92 30.24 -21.34
CA PRO A 188 6.83 29.12 -21.11
C PRO A 188 6.87 28.66 -19.65
N GLU A 189 7.05 29.60 -18.73
CA GLU A 189 7.21 29.33 -17.29
C GLU A 189 5.98 28.61 -16.70
N ALA A 190 4.79 29.20 -16.86
CA ALA A 190 3.54 28.57 -16.39
C ALA A 190 3.25 27.24 -17.10
N SER A 191 3.71 27.08 -18.33
CA SER A 191 3.56 25.81 -19.05
C SER A 191 4.44 24.69 -18.48
N MET A 192 5.58 25.00 -17.85
CA MET A 192 6.46 23.97 -17.26
C MET A 192 5.84 23.31 -16.02
N ALA A 193 4.95 24.00 -15.29
CA ALA A 193 4.17 23.41 -14.19
C ALA A 193 3.29 22.22 -14.64
N TYR A 194 3.05 22.11 -15.94
CA TYR A 194 2.25 21.01 -16.50
C TYR A 194 3.09 19.79 -16.81
N ASN A 195 4.42 19.85 -16.67
CA ASN A 195 5.30 18.73 -16.96
C ASN A 195 5.16 17.64 -15.90
N PHE A 196 5.13 16.38 -16.33
CA PHE A 196 5.13 15.23 -15.42
C PHE A 196 6.44 15.13 -14.62
N ARG A 197 7.55 15.56 -15.23
CA ARG A 197 8.89 15.76 -14.64
C ARG A 197 9.47 17.02 -15.26
N GLU A 198 10.36 17.74 -14.59
CA GLU A 198 10.86 19.05 -15.05
C GLU A 198 11.33 19.07 -16.52
N ASP A 199 12.06 18.03 -16.96
CA ASP A 199 12.60 17.86 -18.31
C ASP A 199 11.61 17.24 -19.32
N ASP A 200 10.44 16.81 -18.87
CA ASP A 200 9.44 16.12 -19.67
C ASP A 200 8.44 17.10 -20.31
N LEU A 201 8.79 17.59 -21.49
CA LEU A 201 7.96 18.51 -22.28
C LEU A 201 6.77 17.83 -22.98
N THR A 202 6.53 16.53 -22.76
CA THR A 202 5.47 15.76 -23.42
C THR A 202 4.38 15.34 -22.44
N HIS A 203 4.74 14.71 -21.32
CA HIS A 203 3.77 14.11 -20.40
C HIS A 203 3.29 15.11 -19.34
N PHE A 204 2.12 14.85 -18.77
CA PHE A 204 1.42 15.80 -17.90
C PHE A 204 1.52 15.47 -16.41
N SER A 205 1.74 16.49 -15.58
CA SER A 205 1.37 16.48 -14.16
C SER A 205 -0.15 16.42 -13.99
N ASN A 206 -0.64 16.27 -12.76
CA ASN A 206 -2.08 16.35 -12.47
C ASN A 206 -2.68 17.68 -12.96
N GLN A 207 -2.00 18.80 -12.71
CA GLN A 207 -2.42 20.13 -13.18
C GLN A 207 -2.45 20.20 -14.71
N GLY A 208 -1.43 19.65 -15.38
CA GLY A 208 -1.41 19.57 -16.84
C GLY A 208 -2.58 18.76 -17.40
N GLY A 209 -2.88 17.61 -16.79
CA GLY A 209 -4.01 16.76 -17.18
C GLY A 209 -5.37 17.46 -17.03
N GLN A 210 -5.55 18.21 -15.94
CA GLN A 210 -6.75 19.03 -15.71
C GLN A 210 -6.88 20.13 -16.78
N ALA A 211 -5.80 20.88 -17.04
CA ALA A 211 -5.82 21.95 -18.02
C ALA A 211 -6.12 21.46 -19.44
N ILE A 212 -5.59 20.30 -19.85
CA ILE A 212 -5.92 19.70 -21.16
C ILE A 212 -7.37 19.21 -21.19
N THR A 213 -7.88 18.65 -20.08
CA THR A 213 -9.30 18.28 -19.96
C THR A 213 -10.22 19.48 -20.14
N ASP A 214 -9.86 20.65 -19.59
CA ASP A 214 -10.61 21.89 -19.74
C ASP A 214 -10.65 22.41 -21.19
N LEU A 215 -9.69 22.03 -22.03
CA LEU A 215 -9.73 22.30 -23.48
C LEU A 215 -10.64 21.30 -24.23
N ILE A 216 -10.69 20.04 -23.76
CA ILE A 216 -11.46 18.98 -24.42
C ILE A 216 -12.97 19.14 -24.17
N LEU A 217 -13.38 19.41 -22.93
CA LEU A 217 -14.80 19.40 -22.55
C LEU A 217 -15.68 20.38 -23.34
N PRO A 218 -15.28 21.64 -23.57
CA PRO A 218 -16.10 22.56 -24.36
C PRO A 218 -16.34 22.07 -25.79
N GLU A 219 -15.34 21.47 -26.44
CA GLU A 219 -15.47 20.91 -27.79
C GLU A 219 -16.27 19.60 -27.77
N LEU A 220 -16.04 18.75 -26.78
CA LEU A 220 -16.79 17.51 -26.60
C LEU A 220 -18.29 17.78 -26.44
N LYS A 221 -18.66 18.82 -25.68
CA LYS A 221 -20.06 19.28 -25.51
C LYS A 221 -20.70 19.70 -26.85
N LYS A 222 -19.93 20.11 -27.86
CA LYS A 222 -20.46 20.48 -29.19
C LYS A 222 -20.72 19.23 -30.05
N VAL A 223 -19.80 18.27 -30.01
CA VAL A 223 -19.85 17.08 -30.87
C VAL A 223 -20.60 15.90 -30.27
N ALA A 224 -20.77 15.88 -28.94
CA ALA A 224 -21.59 14.95 -28.19
C ALA A 224 -22.41 15.70 -27.10
N PRO A 225 -23.42 16.51 -27.50
CA PRO A 225 -24.28 17.30 -26.60
C PRO A 225 -24.91 16.55 -25.43
N GLU A 226 -25.26 15.28 -25.63
CA GLU A 226 -25.88 14.38 -24.65
C GLU A 226 -24.96 14.10 -23.46
N LEU A 227 -23.64 14.22 -23.63
CA LEU A 227 -22.68 14.04 -22.54
C LEU A 227 -22.75 15.15 -21.49
N ARG A 228 -23.40 16.29 -21.79
CA ARG A 228 -23.57 17.40 -20.83
C ARG A 228 -24.24 16.98 -19.52
N ARG A 229 -25.26 16.12 -19.61
CA ARG A 229 -25.99 15.63 -18.42
C ARG A 229 -25.12 14.75 -17.52
N CYS A 230 -24.10 14.14 -18.12
CA CYS A 230 -23.18 13.25 -17.43
C CYS A 230 -22.00 13.97 -16.79
N LEU A 231 -21.91 15.30 -16.88
CA LEU A 231 -20.83 16.06 -16.27
C LEU A 231 -21.16 16.44 -14.82
N THR A 232 -20.13 16.51 -13.98
CA THR A 232 -20.25 17.07 -12.63
C THR A 232 -20.54 18.58 -12.71
N PRO A 233 -21.36 19.16 -11.82
CA PRO A 233 -21.56 20.61 -11.76
C PRO A 233 -20.22 21.35 -11.59
N ASP A 234 -19.96 22.38 -12.39
CA ASP A 234 -18.71 23.14 -12.37
C ASP A 234 -18.63 24.00 -11.08
N GLU A 235 -17.63 23.75 -10.20
CA GLU A 235 -17.35 24.56 -8.99
C GLU A 235 -16.64 25.91 -9.26
N THR A 236 -16.53 26.33 -10.52
CA THR A 236 -15.76 27.52 -10.89
C THR A 236 -16.64 28.65 -11.40
N GLY A 237 -17.06 29.53 -10.50
CA GLY A 237 -17.69 30.80 -10.90
C GLY A 237 -18.42 31.61 -9.82
N ASN A 238 -17.78 31.97 -8.70
CA ASN A 238 -17.98 33.26 -8.00
C ASN A 238 -17.14 33.35 -6.71
N ALA A 239 -15.86 33.71 -6.87
CA ALA A 239 -15.06 34.27 -5.79
C ALA A 239 -15.46 35.74 -5.59
N ALA A 240 -16.45 36.04 -4.73
CA ALA A 240 -16.67 37.40 -4.21
C ALA A 240 -17.67 37.57 -3.04
N LEU A 241 -18.50 36.60 -2.64
CA LEU A 241 -19.67 36.91 -1.79
C LEU A 241 -19.93 36.01 -0.56
N SER A 242 -19.01 35.15 -0.12
CA SER A 242 -19.28 34.20 0.98
C SER A 242 -18.76 34.60 2.37
N THR A 243 -18.21 35.79 2.59
CA THR A 243 -17.59 36.16 3.88
C THR A 243 -18.55 36.49 5.02
N GLN A 244 -19.88 36.35 4.89
CA GLN A 244 -20.79 36.80 5.97
C GLN A 244 -22.01 35.93 6.30
N LYS A 245 -22.11 34.68 5.84
CA LYS A 245 -23.29 33.82 6.15
C LYS A 245 -22.99 32.37 6.54
N THR A 246 -21.82 32.11 7.11
CA THR A 246 -21.43 30.80 7.69
C THR A 246 -21.28 30.87 9.21
N ALA A 247 -22.13 31.64 9.86
CA ALA A 247 -22.48 31.43 11.26
C ALA A 247 -24.00 31.23 11.28
N GLU A 248 -24.46 30.16 11.93
CA GLU A 248 -25.88 29.82 12.11
C GLU A 248 -26.58 29.21 10.89
N HIS A 249 -26.25 27.94 10.57
CA HIS A 249 -27.18 26.85 10.24
C HIS A 249 -26.46 25.77 9.42
N THR A 250 -25.82 24.80 10.10
CA THR A 250 -25.76 23.39 9.70
C THR A 250 -25.05 22.58 10.80
N ALA A 251 -25.68 22.51 11.97
CA ALA A 251 -25.49 21.36 12.84
C ALA A 251 -26.45 20.27 12.35
N LEU A 252 -25.92 19.31 11.56
CA LEU A 252 -26.31 17.89 11.46
C LEU A 252 -25.52 17.22 10.31
N SER A 253 -24.41 16.58 10.69
CA SER A 253 -23.80 15.37 10.11
C SER A 253 -23.44 15.32 8.61
N SER A 254 -22.17 15.59 8.26
CA SER A 254 -21.50 14.99 7.10
C SER A 254 -20.09 14.52 7.50
N ASN A 255 -19.98 13.27 7.94
CA ASN A 255 -18.71 12.67 8.29
C ASN A 255 -17.80 12.62 7.04
N PRO A 256 -16.67 13.35 6.99
CA PRO A 256 -15.79 13.39 5.81
C PRO A 256 -15.14 12.05 5.49
N PHE A 257 -15.19 11.09 6.41
CA PHE A 257 -14.67 9.74 6.25
C PHE A 257 -15.73 8.72 5.82
N ALA A 258 -16.99 9.14 5.69
CA ALA A 258 -18.06 8.29 5.19
C ALA A 258 -17.76 7.79 3.76
N GLU A 259 -17.11 8.60 2.92
CA GLU A 259 -16.71 8.20 1.58
C GLU A 259 -15.58 7.15 1.59
N ILE A 260 -14.57 7.31 2.44
CA ILE A 260 -13.49 6.33 2.60
C ILE A 260 -14.06 4.97 3.03
N ARG A 261 -15.05 4.95 3.92
CA ARG A 261 -15.76 3.72 4.30
C ARG A 261 -16.67 3.18 3.20
N SER A 262 -17.48 4.03 2.56
CA SER A 262 -18.42 3.61 1.52
C SER A 262 -17.71 3.03 0.28
N THR A 263 -16.47 3.47 0.05
CA THR A 263 -15.60 2.97 -1.01
C THR A 263 -14.88 1.67 -0.66
N MET A 264 -14.82 1.24 0.61
CA MET A 264 -14.17 -0.02 1.00
C MET A 264 -14.82 -1.23 0.31
N GLU A 265 -16.14 -1.27 0.28
CA GLU A 265 -16.91 -2.32 -0.38
C GLU A 265 -16.65 -2.35 -1.89
N ARG A 266 -16.47 -1.17 -2.50
CA ARG A 266 -16.09 -1.04 -3.91
C ARG A 266 -14.67 -1.58 -4.13
N ARG A 267 -13.70 -1.20 -3.30
CA ARG A 267 -12.31 -1.70 -3.37
C ARG A 267 -12.26 -3.23 -3.19
N ARG A 268 -13.10 -3.79 -2.32
CA ARG A 268 -13.29 -5.24 -2.17
C ARG A 268 -13.81 -5.87 -3.45
N LEU A 269 -14.89 -5.35 -4.02
CA LEU A 269 -15.46 -5.89 -5.26
C LEU A 269 -14.49 -5.76 -6.43
N GLU A 270 -13.73 -4.67 -6.52
CA GLU A 270 -12.66 -4.47 -7.50
C GLU A 270 -11.52 -5.49 -7.34
N PHE A 271 -11.22 -5.96 -6.13
CA PHE A 271 -10.21 -7.00 -5.92
C PHE A 271 -10.58 -8.28 -6.69
N PHE A 272 -11.83 -8.74 -6.52
CA PHE A 272 -12.30 -9.97 -7.15
C PHE A 272 -12.64 -9.78 -8.63
N SER A 273 -13.27 -8.67 -9.01
CA SER A 273 -13.75 -8.45 -10.38
C SER A 273 -12.64 -8.29 -11.43
N ARG A 274 -11.40 -7.95 -11.03
CA ARG A 274 -10.23 -7.90 -11.93
C ARG A 274 -9.95 -9.21 -12.66
N ASP A 275 -10.26 -10.32 -12.01
CA ASP A 275 -10.06 -11.66 -12.53
C ASP A 275 -11.38 -12.41 -12.71
N SER A 276 -12.51 -11.69 -12.76
CA SER A 276 -13.82 -12.27 -13.03
C SER A 276 -13.86 -12.93 -14.40
N GLY A 277 -14.47 -14.12 -14.45
CA GLY A 277 -14.56 -14.96 -15.64
C GLY A 277 -13.24 -15.53 -16.15
N LYS A 278 -12.10 -15.27 -15.49
CA LYS A 278 -10.81 -15.87 -15.87
C LYS A 278 -10.72 -17.31 -15.34
N PRO A 279 -10.23 -18.27 -16.14
CA PRO A 279 -10.03 -19.65 -15.68
C PRO A 279 -8.96 -19.73 -14.59
N LEU A 280 -8.98 -20.82 -13.81
CA LEU A 280 -7.94 -21.07 -12.80
C LEU A 280 -6.58 -21.30 -13.48
N VAL A 281 -5.58 -20.50 -13.10
CA VAL A 281 -4.18 -20.73 -13.47
C VAL A 281 -3.42 -21.23 -12.25
N ARG A 282 -3.08 -22.51 -12.25
CA ARG A 282 -2.27 -23.14 -11.19
C ARG A 282 -0.83 -22.69 -11.31
N ALA A 283 -0.25 -22.18 -10.23
CA ALA A 283 1.19 -21.92 -10.21
C ALA A 283 1.98 -23.24 -10.09
N GLU A 284 3.23 -23.23 -10.56
CA GLU A 284 4.09 -24.42 -10.54
C GLU A 284 4.46 -24.85 -9.12
N ILE A 285 4.49 -26.17 -8.90
CA ILE A 285 5.07 -26.79 -7.70
C ILE A 285 6.58 -26.88 -7.92
N LYS A 286 7.37 -26.25 -7.02
CA LYS A 286 8.82 -26.36 -7.08
C LYS A 286 9.26 -27.68 -6.46
N LYS A 287 9.76 -28.60 -7.28
CA LYS A 287 10.25 -29.91 -6.85
C LYS A 287 11.55 -29.79 -6.06
N ASP A 288 11.66 -30.58 -5.00
CA ASP A 288 12.82 -30.68 -4.11
C ASP A 288 13.45 -29.34 -3.69
N TRP A 289 12.60 -28.43 -3.22
CA TRP A 289 13.02 -27.10 -2.82
C TRP A 289 13.89 -27.16 -1.57
N ARG A 290 15.18 -26.83 -1.73
CA ARG A 290 16.19 -26.79 -0.66
C ARG A 290 16.31 -28.11 0.12
N ASN A 291 16.15 -29.25 -0.56
CA ASN A 291 16.19 -30.59 0.04
C ASN A 291 15.10 -30.80 1.11
N ARG A 292 13.98 -30.06 1.00
CA ARG A 292 12.79 -30.19 1.86
C ARG A 292 11.60 -30.78 1.10
N GLY A 293 11.85 -31.24 -0.13
CA GLY A 293 10.85 -31.72 -1.08
C GLY A 293 9.99 -30.66 -1.74
N ASP A 294 8.77 -31.04 -2.09
CA ASP A 294 7.90 -30.21 -2.92
C ASP A 294 7.49 -28.93 -2.17
N PHE A 295 7.74 -27.78 -2.79
CA PHE A 295 7.32 -26.47 -2.27
C PHE A 295 6.09 -25.99 -3.02
N THR A 296 4.94 -26.06 -2.35
CA THR A 296 3.62 -25.85 -2.96
C THR A 296 3.03 -24.48 -2.69
N ARG A 297 3.75 -23.58 -2.02
CA ARG A 297 3.22 -22.26 -1.59
C ARG A 297 2.42 -21.56 -2.69
N TYR A 298 3.05 -21.32 -3.84
CA TYR A 298 2.44 -20.55 -4.91
C TYR A 298 1.28 -21.32 -5.56
N TYR A 299 1.42 -22.64 -5.70
CA TYR A 299 0.37 -23.53 -6.19
C TYR A 299 -0.88 -23.42 -5.30
N ALA A 300 -0.73 -23.63 -3.99
CA ALA A 300 -1.81 -23.51 -3.03
C ALA A 300 -2.40 -22.10 -3.00
N GLN A 301 -1.57 -21.06 -3.03
CA GLN A 301 -2.00 -19.66 -3.08
C GLN A 301 -2.83 -19.32 -4.32
N SER A 302 -2.50 -19.90 -5.49
CA SER A 302 -3.27 -19.69 -6.72
C SER A 302 -4.68 -20.30 -6.63
N ILE A 303 -4.80 -21.47 -5.99
CA ILE A 303 -6.08 -22.16 -5.82
C ILE A 303 -6.98 -21.44 -4.82
N VAL A 304 -6.48 -21.09 -3.63
CA VAL A 304 -7.32 -20.44 -2.60
C VAL A 304 -7.75 -19.03 -3.02
N LEU A 305 -6.91 -18.31 -3.78
CA LEU A 305 -7.29 -17.01 -4.34
C LEU A 305 -8.41 -17.14 -5.36
N PHE A 306 -8.30 -18.10 -6.29
CA PHE A 306 -9.34 -18.39 -7.27
C PHE A 306 -10.64 -18.85 -6.61
N ALA A 307 -10.56 -19.78 -5.65
CA ALA A 307 -11.73 -20.31 -4.96
C ALA A 307 -12.46 -19.21 -4.16
N MET A 308 -11.74 -18.31 -3.50
CA MET A 308 -12.36 -17.18 -2.78
C MET A 308 -13.05 -16.23 -3.75
N ARG A 309 -12.42 -15.92 -4.89
CA ARG A 309 -13.05 -15.11 -5.95
C ARG A 309 -14.32 -15.76 -6.48
N ALA A 310 -14.26 -17.05 -6.81
CA ALA A 310 -15.40 -17.84 -7.29
C ALA A 310 -16.58 -17.81 -6.31
N CYS A 311 -16.32 -17.98 -5.01
CA CYS A 311 -17.35 -17.93 -3.98
C CYS A 311 -17.91 -16.51 -3.78
N GLU A 312 -17.06 -15.47 -3.78
CA GLU A 312 -17.49 -14.08 -3.59
C GLU A 312 -18.24 -13.50 -4.80
N LEU A 313 -17.98 -13.99 -6.01
CA LEU A 313 -18.61 -13.54 -7.26
C LEU A 313 -19.71 -14.46 -7.78
N ASP A 314 -19.91 -15.63 -7.19
CA ASP A 314 -20.82 -16.66 -7.71
C ASP A 314 -20.50 -17.07 -9.16
N GLU A 315 -19.24 -17.41 -9.41
CA GLU A 315 -18.79 -17.82 -10.74
C GLU A 315 -17.85 -19.01 -10.63
N GLN A 316 -17.90 -19.93 -11.61
CA GLN A 316 -16.98 -21.07 -11.71
C GLN A 316 -16.90 -21.92 -10.42
N LEU A 317 -18.01 -22.06 -9.69
CA LEU A 317 -18.06 -22.79 -8.42
C LEU A 317 -17.63 -24.25 -8.58
N ASP A 318 -18.03 -24.93 -9.65
CA ASP A 318 -17.62 -26.31 -9.91
C ASP A 318 -16.10 -26.45 -10.05
N GLU A 319 -15.46 -25.52 -10.78
CA GLU A 319 -14.01 -25.48 -10.97
C GLU A 319 -13.28 -25.16 -9.65
N ALA A 320 -13.84 -24.25 -8.84
CA ALA A 320 -13.30 -23.92 -7.52
C ALA A 320 -13.39 -25.11 -6.55
N ASN A 321 -14.53 -25.79 -6.52
CA ASN A 321 -14.73 -27.00 -5.72
C ASN A 321 -13.77 -28.11 -6.13
N ALA A 322 -13.66 -28.41 -7.42
CA ALA A 322 -12.72 -29.41 -7.92
C ALA A 322 -11.26 -29.08 -7.58
N ALA A 323 -10.85 -27.81 -7.70
CA ALA A 323 -9.49 -27.38 -7.37
C ALA A 323 -9.18 -27.44 -5.87
N LEU A 324 -10.16 -27.13 -5.00
CA LEU A 324 -10.00 -27.29 -3.56
C LEU A 324 -9.88 -28.76 -3.16
N GLN A 325 -10.67 -29.64 -3.77
CA GLN A 325 -10.56 -31.10 -3.57
C GLN A 325 -9.18 -31.61 -4.00
N GLU A 326 -8.71 -31.19 -5.19
CA GLU A 326 -7.36 -31.52 -5.68
C GLU A 326 -6.26 -31.06 -4.71
N LEU A 327 -6.33 -29.81 -4.23
CA LEU A 327 -5.37 -29.25 -3.28
C LEU A 327 -5.32 -30.05 -1.98
N CYS A 328 -6.48 -30.35 -1.41
CA CYS A 328 -6.60 -31.09 -0.16
C CYS A 328 -6.07 -32.52 -0.33
N GLN A 329 -6.52 -33.22 -1.37
CA GLN A 329 -6.09 -34.58 -1.66
C GLN A 329 -4.57 -34.67 -1.91
N TYR A 330 -4.01 -33.70 -2.64
CA TYR A 330 -2.57 -33.63 -2.90
C TYR A 330 -1.76 -33.63 -1.60
N HIS A 331 -2.19 -32.85 -0.60
CA HIS A 331 -1.53 -32.71 0.68
C HIS A 331 -1.78 -33.90 1.62
N LEU A 332 -3.02 -34.42 1.68
CA LEU A 332 -3.35 -35.63 2.45
C LEU A 332 -2.50 -36.84 2.05
N GLU A 333 -2.21 -36.99 0.76
CA GLU A 333 -1.35 -38.07 0.24
C GLU A 333 0.15 -37.83 0.45
N ARG A 334 0.56 -36.62 0.87
CA ARG A 334 1.97 -36.18 0.90
C ARG A 334 2.30 -35.47 2.22
N PRO A 335 2.52 -36.22 3.31
CA PRO A 335 2.81 -35.65 4.63
C PRO A 335 3.93 -34.61 4.65
N GLN A 336 4.96 -34.79 3.81
CA GLN A 336 6.05 -33.84 3.68
C GLN A 336 5.54 -32.41 3.36
N THR A 337 4.64 -32.25 2.38
CA THR A 337 4.16 -30.93 1.96
C THR A 337 3.04 -30.41 2.87
N PHE A 338 2.34 -31.33 3.52
CA PHE A 338 1.24 -31.06 4.43
C PHE A 338 1.71 -30.36 5.72
N PHE A 339 2.91 -30.69 6.19
CA PHE A 339 3.47 -30.14 7.43
C PHE A 339 4.65 -29.18 7.21
N GLU A 340 5.08 -28.97 5.97
CA GLU A 340 6.14 -28.00 5.66
C GLU A 340 5.61 -26.58 5.84
N ILE A 341 6.20 -25.82 6.77
CA ILE A 341 5.74 -24.51 7.26
C ILE A 341 5.51 -23.42 6.21
N HIS A 342 6.06 -23.58 5.01
CA HIS A 342 5.89 -22.63 3.91
C HIS A 342 4.91 -23.10 2.84
N SER A 343 4.45 -24.34 2.90
CA SER A 343 3.58 -25.02 1.94
C SER A 343 2.12 -24.97 2.42
N PHE A 344 1.53 -26.09 2.87
CA PHE A 344 0.12 -26.13 3.30
C PHE A 344 -0.23 -25.16 4.45
N PRO A 345 0.56 -25.05 5.54
CA PRO A 345 0.32 -24.05 6.61
C PRO A 345 0.26 -22.60 6.09
N GLY A 346 0.88 -22.31 4.95
CA GLY A 346 0.88 -20.99 4.33
C GLY A 346 -0.49 -20.54 3.80
N VAL A 347 -1.46 -21.45 3.67
CA VAL A 347 -2.82 -21.17 3.15
C VAL A 347 -3.95 -21.59 4.08
N CYS A 348 -3.65 -22.15 5.26
CA CYS A 348 -4.67 -22.64 6.20
C CYS A 348 -5.66 -21.54 6.63
N ASP A 349 -5.20 -20.30 6.79
CA ASP A 349 -6.10 -19.17 7.11
C ASP A 349 -7.12 -18.90 5.99
N ALA A 350 -6.72 -19.05 4.73
CA ALA A 350 -7.60 -18.87 3.58
C ALA A 350 -8.60 -20.03 3.46
N LEU A 351 -8.19 -21.27 3.77
CA LEU A 351 -9.06 -22.44 3.81
C LEU A 351 -10.11 -22.33 4.92
N ALA A 352 -9.70 -21.98 6.14
CA ALA A 352 -10.63 -21.73 7.24
C ALA A 352 -11.62 -20.61 6.88
N ARG A 353 -11.13 -19.52 6.29
CA ARG A 353 -11.97 -18.41 5.83
C ARG A 353 -12.98 -18.82 4.76
N LEU A 354 -12.56 -19.61 3.77
CA LEU A 354 -13.45 -20.19 2.75
C LEU A 354 -14.55 -21.01 3.42
N TYR A 355 -14.17 -21.94 4.30
CA TYR A 355 -15.12 -22.81 4.98
C TYR A 355 -16.12 -22.02 5.84
N ILE A 356 -15.63 -21.11 6.68
CA ILE A 356 -16.47 -20.32 7.59
C ILE A 356 -17.42 -19.38 6.84
N PHE A 357 -16.98 -18.78 5.72
CA PHE A 357 -17.82 -17.84 4.97
C PHE A 357 -18.79 -18.54 4.01
N HIS A 358 -18.39 -19.68 3.46
CA HIS A 358 -18.97 -20.24 2.23
C HIS A 358 -19.30 -21.73 2.30
N GLY A 359 -18.95 -22.41 3.41
CA GLY A 359 -19.25 -23.82 3.67
C GLY A 359 -20.72 -24.08 4.04
N PRO A 360 -21.03 -25.25 4.63
CA PRO A 360 -22.41 -25.68 4.91
C PRO A 360 -23.20 -24.69 5.78
N CYS A 361 -22.53 -24.06 6.75
CA CYS A 361 -23.08 -23.04 7.64
C CYS A 361 -22.45 -21.66 7.39
N GLY A 362 -22.12 -21.36 6.13
CA GLY A 362 -21.38 -20.15 5.74
C GLY A 362 -21.98 -18.85 6.27
N THR A 363 -21.17 -18.03 6.95
CA THR A 363 -21.60 -16.75 7.55
C THR A 363 -21.85 -15.63 6.54
N LYS A 364 -21.35 -15.77 5.31
CA LYS A 364 -21.66 -14.86 4.20
C LYS A 364 -22.71 -15.44 3.28
N VAL A 365 -22.40 -16.58 2.64
CA VAL A 365 -23.32 -17.30 1.75
C VAL A 365 -23.08 -18.78 1.92
N ALA A 366 -24.02 -19.49 2.53
CA ALA A 366 -23.89 -20.93 2.74
C ALA A 366 -23.87 -21.72 1.42
N ASN A 367 -23.25 -22.90 1.46
CA ASN A 367 -23.27 -23.91 0.40
C ASN A 367 -22.69 -23.47 -0.96
N ARG A 368 -21.70 -22.57 -0.97
CA ARG A 368 -20.86 -22.33 -2.17
C ARG A 368 -19.77 -23.40 -2.31
N LEU A 369 -19.36 -23.99 -1.19
CA LEU A 369 -18.60 -25.23 -1.17
C LEU A 369 -19.58 -26.41 -1.23
N SER A 370 -19.36 -27.35 -2.14
CA SER A 370 -20.16 -28.57 -2.23
C SER A 370 -19.98 -29.43 -0.98
N SER A 371 -20.90 -30.37 -0.76
CA SER A 371 -20.81 -31.32 0.35
C SER A 371 -19.51 -32.15 0.29
N GLU A 372 -19.09 -32.55 -0.91
CA GLU A 372 -17.85 -33.31 -1.13
C GLU A 372 -16.60 -32.47 -0.82
N THR A 373 -16.59 -31.21 -1.27
CA THR A 373 -15.49 -30.27 -0.97
C THR A 373 -15.42 -29.96 0.52
N SER A 374 -16.57 -29.79 1.16
CA SER A 374 -16.65 -29.54 2.61
C SER A 374 -16.11 -30.74 3.39
N ALA A 375 -16.52 -31.97 3.03
CA ALA A 375 -16.04 -33.19 3.68
C ALA A 375 -14.52 -33.39 3.54
N VAL A 376 -13.93 -33.12 2.38
CA VAL A 376 -12.46 -33.26 2.22
C VAL A 376 -11.70 -32.14 2.95
N LEU A 377 -12.25 -30.92 3.01
CA LEU A 377 -11.68 -29.84 3.82
C LEU A 377 -11.72 -30.18 5.30
N GLU A 378 -12.85 -30.65 5.81
CA GLU A 378 -13.01 -31.08 7.21
C GLU A 378 -12.03 -32.20 7.56
N ARG A 379 -11.90 -33.22 6.70
CA ARG A 379 -10.89 -34.26 6.87
C ARG A 379 -9.47 -33.71 6.88
N THR A 380 -9.16 -32.77 5.99
CA THR A 380 -7.83 -32.15 5.92
C THR A 380 -7.54 -31.33 7.17
N MET A 381 -8.52 -30.60 7.69
CA MET A 381 -8.41 -29.87 8.96
C MET A 381 -8.20 -30.83 10.13
N TRP A 382 -8.95 -31.93 10.17
CA TRP A 382 -8.82 -32.97 11.18
C TRP A 382 -7.43 -33.61 11.15
N ASP A 383 -7.01 -34.15 10.01
CA ASP A 383 -5.72 -34.84 9.88
C ASP A 383 -4.54 -33.91 10.19
N TRP A 384 -4.65 -32.61 9.86
CA TRP A 384 -3.63 -31.63 10.24
C TRP A 384 -3.63 -31.33 11.73
N ALA A 385 -4.80 -31.04 12.32
CA ALA A 385 -4.93 -30.72 13.74
C ALA A 385 -4.52 -31.90 14.62
N ASN A 386 -4.90 -33.12 14.24
CA ASN A 386 -4.57 -34.34 14.97
C ASN A 386 -3.06 -34.58 15.11
N GLU A 387 -2.27 -34.14 14.13
CA GLU A 387 -0.80 -34.28 14.15
C GLU A 387 -0.09 -33.03 14.73
N LYS A 388 -0.65 -31.83 14.57
CA LYS A 388 0.05 -30.57 14.85
C LYS A 388 -0.48 -29.75 16.01
N ALA A 389 -1.73 -29.92 16.41
CA ALA A 389 -2.27 -29.21 17.56
C ALA A 389 -1.85 -29.95 18.84
N ASP A 390 -1.34 -29.19 19.79
CA ASP A 390 -1.07 -29.62 21.16
C ASP A 390 -1.64 -28.56 22.09
N ILE A 391 -2.58 -28.94 22.94
CA ILE A 391 -3.25 -28.01 23.85
C ILE A 391 -2.26 -27.36 24.83
N ALA A 392 -1.14 -28.04 25.13
CA ALA A 392 -0.09 -27.50 25.99
C ALA A 392 0.67 -26.33 25.36
N ASP A 393 0.60 -26.14 24.03
CA ASP A 393 1.17 -24.97 23.37
C ASP A 393 0.33 -23.69 23.62
N ALA A 394 -0.92 -23.82 24.08
CA ALA A 394 -1.78 -22.69 24.49
C ALA A 394 -1.47 -22.20 25.93
N GLU A 395 -0.20 -22.26 26.33
CA GLU A 395 0.29 -21.91 27.67
C GLU A 395 0.32 -20.39 27.87
N ILE A 396 -0.20 -19.92 29.01
CA ILE A 396 -0.28 -18.49 29.34
C ILE A 396 0.43 -18.13 30.65
N GLU A 397 0.40 -19.02 31.65
CA GLU A 397 0.80 -18.72 33.03
C GLU A 397 2.27 -18.32 33.14
N GLN A 398 3.14 -19.04 32.43
CA GLN A 398 4.59 -18.81 32.42
C GLN A 398 5.00 -17.94 31.24
N SER A 399 4.43 -18.19 30.08
CA SER A 399 4.88 -17.56 28.84
C SER A 399 4.40 -16.12 28.73
N GLN A 400 3.25 -15.78 29.33
CA GLN A 400 2.51 -14.55 29.05
C GLN A 400 2.38 -14.29 27.53
N THR A 401 2.32 -15.36 26.73
CA THR A 401 2.33 -15.33 25.25
C THR A 401 3.60 -14.74 24.60
N TRP A 402 4.67 -14.56 25.37
CA TRP A 402 5.99 -14.11 24.93
C TRP A 402 6.98 -15.26 24.71
N TRP A 403 6.49 -16.50 24.71
CA TRP A 403 7.22 -17.64 24.17
C TRP A 403 6.77 -17.88 22.73
N LEU A 404 7.68 -17.76 21.77
CA LEU A 404 7.37 -17.90 20.34
C LEU A 404 8.11 -19.09 19.75
N ARG A 405 7.48 -19.79 18.81
CA ARG A 405 8.12 -20.86 18.04
C ARG A 405 8.51 -20.38 16.63
N ASN A 406 9.70 -20.73 16.17
CA ASN A 406 10.28 -20.47 14.83
C ASN A 406 10.45 -18.99 14.42
N SER A 407 9.38 -18.23 14.24
CA SER A 407 9.37 -16.77 14.03
C SER A 407 7.98 -16.27 14.39
N GLU A 408 7.81 -14.97 14.64
CA GLU A 408 6.53 -14.43 15.09
C GLU A 408 5.39 -14.71 14.08
N ASN A 409 5.61 -14.45 12.79
CA ASN A 409 4.61 -14.74 11.76
C ASN A 409 4.25 -16.24 11.68
N HIS A 410 5.19 -17.14 11.98
CA HIS A 410 4.95 -18.59 11.92
C HIS A 410 4.25 -19.10 13.17
N HIS A 411 4.63 -18.57 14.34
CA HIS A 411 3.92 -18.79 15.60
C HIS A 411 2.46 -18.37 15.46
N ALA A 412 2.22 -17.16 14.92
CA ALA A 412 0.88 -16.64 14.67
C ALA A 412 0.06 -17.50 13.71
N GLN A 413 0.65 -17.92 12.59
CA GLN A 413 -0.01 -18.84 11.66
C GLN A 413 -0.38 -20.17 12.33
N HIS A 414 0.48 -20.71 13.17
CA HIS A 414 0.25 -21.99 13.84
C HIS A 414 -0.92 -21.92 14.82
N PHE A 415 -0.90 -21.01 15.80
CA PHE A 415 -1.99 -20.94 16.78
C PHE A 415 -3.31 -20.47 16.14
N THR A 416 -3.25 -19.64 15.08
CA THR A 416 -4.46 -19.28 14.31
C THR A 416 -5.06 -20.49 13.63
N THR A 417 -4.23 -21.37 13.08
CA THR A 417 -4.69 -22.60 12.42
C THR A 417 -5.28 -23.57 13.42
N CYS A 418 -4.61 -23.80 14.56
CA CYS A 418 -5.12 -24.67 15.62
C CYS A 418 -6.49 -24.16 16.12
N TRP A 419 -6.58 -22.87 16.47
CA TRP A 419 -7.83 -22.26 16.91
C TRP A 419 -8.97 -22.35 15.89
N ALA A 420 -8.70 -21.98 14.63
CA ALA A 420 -9.72 -21.93 13.59
C ALA A 420 -10.19 -23.32 13.17
N PHE A 421 -9.26 -24.28 13.00
CA PHE A 421 -9.62 -25.65 12.65
C PHE A 421 -10.38 -26.33 13.79
N ALA A 422 -9.94 -26.17 15.04
CA ALA A 422 -10.67 -26.68 16.19
C ALA A 422 -12.10 -26.07 16.29
N GLY A 423 -12.22 -24.76 16.03
CA GLY A 423 -13.51 -24.06 16.01
C GLY A 423 -14.47 -24.52 14.90
N ILE A 424 -13.95 -24.97 13.77
CA ILE A 424 -14.72 -25.61 12.71
C ILE A 424 -15.10 -27.05 13.14
N LEU A 425 -14.10 -27.86 13.52
CA LEU A 425 -14.25 -29.29 13.80
C LEU A 425 -15.15 -29.58 15.00
N ARG A 426 -15.22 -28.69 16.00
CA ARG A 426 -16.17 -28.82 17.13
C ARG A 426 -17.64 -28.81 16.70
N ASN A 427 -17.93 -28.35 15.48
CA ASN A 427 -19.28 -28.31 14.91
C ASN A 427 -19.50 -29.35 13.81
N VAL A 428 -18.51 -30.21 13.54
CA VAL A 428 -18.59 -31.27 12.53
C VAL A 428 -18.90 -32.59 13.24
N ALA A 429 -20.07 -33.17 12.97
CA ALA A 429 -20.55 -34.37 13.66
C ALA A 429 -19.57 -35.56 13.66
N ALA A 430 -18.73 -35.68 12.62
CA ALA A 430 -17.72 -36.74 12.52
C ALA A 430 -16.52 -36.56 13.47
N TYR A 431 -16.29 -35.34 13.99
CA TYR A 431 -15.06 -34.95 14.68
C TYR A 431 -15.29 -34.29 16.05
N GLN A 432 -16.46 -33.69 16.29
CA GLN A 432 -16.75 -32.87 17.48
C GLN A 432 -16.41 -33.55 18.82
N ASP A 433 -16.71 -34.85 18.94
CA ASP A 433 -16.52 -35.65 20.18
C ASP A 433 -15.30 -36.58 20.09
N ARG A 434 -14.55 -36.52 18.99
CA ARG A 434 -13.39 -37.38 18.77
C ARG A 434 -12.15 -36.68 19.36
N PRO A 435 -11.40 -37.32 20.28
CA PRO A 435 -10.17 -36.74 20.78
C PRO A 435 -9.07 -36.75 19.71
N LEU A 436 -8.27 -35.68 19.70
CA LEU A 436 -7.01 -35.55 18.95
C LEU A 436 -5.92 -36.42 19.63
N GLU A 437 -4.70 -36.47 19.06
CA GLU A 437 -3.61 -37.30 19.62
C GLU A 437 -3.20 -36.92 21.04
N ASP A 438 -3.37 -35.66 21.44
CA ASP A 438 -3.10 -35.19 22.79
C ASP A 438 -4.22 -35.52 23.80
N GLY A 439 -5.27 -36.22 23.36
CA GLY A 439 -6.36 -36.70 24.20
C GLY A 439 -7.53 -35.72 24.37
N HIS A 440 -7.47 -34.53 23.79
CA HIS A 440 -8.50 -33.49 23.94
C HIS A 440 -9.38 -33.38 22.70
N THR A 441 -10.62 -32.94 22.88
CA THR A 441 -11.59 -32.69 21.81
C THR A 441 -11.29 -31.38 21.07
N PRO A 442 -11.80 -31.20 19.83
CA PRO A 442 -11.76 -29.91 19.16
C PRO A 442 -12.40 -28.77 19.96
N GLY A 443 -13.44 -29.05 20.76
CA GLY A 443 -14.04 -28.06 21.65
C GLY A 443 -13.06 -27.55 22.70
N GLU A 444 -12.40 -28.47 23.43
CA GLU A 444 -11.41 -28.13 24.45
C GLU A 444 -10.20 -27.38 23.86
N HIS A 445 -9.72 -27.79 22.68
CA HIS A 445 -8.68 -27.05 21.95
C HIS A 445 -9.14 -25.63 21.61
N HIS A 446 -10.34 -25.48 21.06
CA HIS A 446 -10.84 -24.16 20.68
C HIS A 446 -10.96 -23.23 21.90
N ASP A 447 -11.40 -23.74 23.04
CA ASP A 447 -11.53 -22.96 24.27
C ASP A 447 -10.16 -22.55 24.84
N ALA A 448 -9.20 -23.49 24.89
CA ALA A 448 -7.84 -23.21 25.34
C ALA A 448 -7.14 -22.17 24.45
N TRP A 449 -7.21 -22.33 23.13
CA TRP A 449 -6.66 -21.36 22.19
C TRP A 449 -7.39 -20.02 22.24
N THR A 450 -8.71 -20.01 22.51
CA THR A 450 -9.47 -18.77 22.70
C THR A 450 -8.97 -18.01 23.93
N ALA A 451 -8.69 -18.70 25.04
CA ALA A 451 -8.05 -18.09 26.21
C ALA A 451 -6.65 -17.53 25.88
N TYR A 452 -5.83 -18.31 25.17
CA TYR A 452 -4.49 -17.88 24.73
C TYR A 452 -4.54 -16.63 23.86
N LEU A 453 -5.47 -16.58 22.90
CA LEU A 453 -5.62 -15.44 21.99
C LEU A 453 -6.09 -14.16 22.69
N LYS A 454 -6.98 -14.27 23.69
CA LYS A 454 -7.39 -13.14 24.53
C LYS A 454 -6.22 -12.53 25.28
N GLU A 455 -5.33 -13.35 25.82
CA GLU A 455 -4.13 -12.87 26.51
C GLU A 455 -3.08 -12.38 25.50
N TYR A 456 -2.91 -13.05 24.37
CA TYR A 456 -1.97 -12.64 23.32
C TYR A 456 -2.23 -11.20 22.86
N LEU A 457 -3.48 -10.85 22.55
CA LEU A 457 -3.85 -9.50 22.13
C LEU A 457 -3.65 -8.47 23.24
N ARG A 458 -3.96 -8.84 24.49
CA ARG A 458 -3.75 -7.99 25.66
C ARG A 458 -2.26 -7.71 25.89
N GLU A 459 -1.42 -8.73 25.84
CA GLU A 459 0.03 -8.61 26.02
C GLU A 459 0.69 -7.78 24.92
N ARG A 460 0.24 -7.91 23.67
CA ARG A 460 0.71 -7.07 22.54
C ARG A 460 0.22 -5.60 22.61
N ALA A 461 -0.83 -5.29 23.37
CA ALA A 461 -1.19 -3.90 23.67
C ALA A 461 -0.40 -3.34 24.85
N ARG A 462 -0.07 -4.19 25.84
CA ARG A 462 0.64 -3.83 27.09
C ARG A 462 2.12 -3.54 26.89
N LYS A 463 2.81 -4.34 26.08
CA LYS A 463 4.27 -4.38 25.98
C LYS A 463 4.80 -4.07 24.56
N GLY A 464 3.95 -3.47 23.73
CA GLY A 464 4.23 -3.17 22.34
C GLY A 464 3.73 -4.27 21.41
N THR A 465 3.51 -3.92 20.14
CA THR A 465 2.87 -4.81 19.15
C THR A 465 3.83 -5.93 18.71
N PHE A 466 4.04 -6.12 17.41
CA PHE A 466 4.82 -7.23 16.88
C PHE A 466 6.34 -7.06 17.07
N VAL A 467 7.06 -8.15 17.33
CA VAL A 467 8.53 -8.15 17.40
C VAL A 467 9.17 -8.05 16.02
N GLU A 468 8.52 -8.57 14.99
CA GLU A 468 8.85 -8.28 13.58
C GLU A 468 8.33 -6.87 13.21
N ILE A 469 8.79 -5.86 13.96
CA ILE A 469 8.38 -4.45 13.95
C ILE A 469 8.26 -3.92 12.53
N ASP A 470 7.01 -3.65 12.13
CA ASP A 470 6.61 -3.04 10.85
C ASP A 470 7.37 -3.56 9.63
N SER A 471 7.70 -4.85 9.67
CA SER A 471 8.44 -5.51 8.60
C SER A 471 7.66 -5.42 7.27
N PRO A 472 8.30 -5.05 6.15
CA PRO A 472 7.63 -4.87 4.86
C PRO A 472 6.86 -6.09 4.33
N SER A 473 7.18 -7.29 4.81
CA SER A 473 6.53 -8.55 4.42
C SER A 473 6.00 -9.40 5.57
N TYR A 474 6.59 -9.32 6.78
CA TYR A 474 6.27 -10.21 7.88
C TYR A 474 5.15 -9.68 8.78
N ALA A 475 5.08 -8.36 9.00
CA ALA A 475 4.07 -7.76 9.86
C ALA A 475 2.65 -8.06 9.34
N THR A 476 2.43 -7.98 8.02
CA THR A 476 1.14 -8.37 7.42
C THR A 476 0.81 -9.85 7.57
N ALA A 477 1.82 -10.72 7.61
CA ALA A 477 1.62 -12.15 7.78
C ALA A 477 1.22 -12.54 9.21
N THR A 478 1.56 -11.72 10.20
CA THR A 478 1.05 -11.80 11.59
C THR A 478 -0.30 -11.09 11.72
N LEU A 479 -0.44 -9.89 11.16
CA LEU A 479 -1.66 -9.09 11.23
C LEU A 479 -2.89 -9.79 10.65
N LYS A 480 -2.70 -10.60 9.59
CA LYS A 480 -3.77 -11.40 8.99
C LYS A 480 -4.51 -12.29 10.01
N SER A 481 -3.79 -12.78 11.02
CA SER A 481 -4.34 -13.62 12.07
C SER A 481 -5.34 -12.85 12.94
N VAL A 482 -5.06 -11.58 13.24
CA VAL A 482 -5.97 -10.75 14.05
C VAL A 482 -7.30 -10.51 13.33
N TYR A 483 -7.26 -10.31 12.02
CA TYR A 483 -8.48 -10.24 11.20
C TYR A 483 -9.29 -11.53 11.28
N SER A 484 -8.63 -12.68 11.28
CA SER A 484 -9.29 -13.98 11.47
C SER A 484 -9.92 -14.11 12.86
N PHE A 485 -9.27 -13.63 13.93
CA PHE A 485 -9.87 -13.64 15.27
C PHE A 485 -11.15 -12.81 15.31
N TYR A 486 -11.14 -11.62 14.72
CA TYR A 486 -12.33 -10.78 14.65
C TYR A 486 -13.47 -11.39 13.82
N ASP A 487 -13.13 -11.94 12.64
CA ASP A 487 -14.13 -12.44 11.71
C ASP A 487 -14.69 -13.81 12.10
N PHE A 488 -13.91 -14.67 12.76
CA PHE A 488 -14.29 -16.07 13.04
C PHE A 488 -14.78 -16.30 14.47
N SER A 489 -14.43 -15.42 15.42
CA SER A 489 -14.74 -15.66 16.83
C SER A 489 -16.22 -15.45 17.13
N ASP A 490 -16.81 -16.43 17.81
CA ASP A 490 -18.11 -16.38 18.47
C ASP A 490 -18.00 -15.95 19.94
N ASP A 491 -16.79 -15.90 20.50
CA ASP A 491 -16.51 -15.35 21.82
C ASP A 491 -16.47 -13.80 21.77
N PRO A 492 -17.36 -13.10 22.50
CA PRO A 492 -17.47 -11.64 22.42
C PRO A 492 -16.22 -10.92 22.92
N VAL A 493 -15.51 -11.50 23.90
CA VAL A 493 -14.29 -10.92 24.49
C VAL A 493 -13.16 -10.94 23.47
N LEU A 494 -12.91 -12.11 22.86
CA LEU A 494 -11.87 -12.27 21.84
C LEU A 494 -12.18 -11.40 20.62
N LYS A 495 -13.43 -11.40 20.15
CA LYS A 495 -13.84 -10.54 19.03
C LYS A 495 -13.65 -9.05 19.34
N GLY A 496 -14.07 -8.61 20.54
CA GLY A 496 -13.90 -7.23 21.01
C GLY A 496 -12.42 -6.83 21.08
N ARG A 497 -11.58 -7.65 21.72
CA ARG A 497 -10.13 -7.42 21.82
C ARG A 497 -9.44 -7.43 20.46
N ALA A 498 -9.82 -8.32 19.55
CA ALA A 498 -9.28 -8.34 18.19
C ALA A 498 -9.64 -7.04 17.45
N GLY A 499 -10.87 -6.56 17.59
CA GLY A 499 -11.31 -5.29 17.02
C GLY A 499 -10.53 -4.09 17.56
N ARG A 500 -10.32 -4.02 18.89
CA ARG A 500 -9.48 -2.99 19.54
C ARG A 500 -8.03 -3.10 19.11
N PHE A 501 -7.49 -4.30 18.94
CA PHE A 501 -6.10 -4.48 18.49
C PHE A 501 -5.91 -4.01 17.04
N LEU A 502 -6.86 -4.31 16.15
CA LEU A 502 -6.84 -3.79 14.77
C LEU A 502 -6.89 -2.26 14.77
N GLU A 503 -7.72 -1.67 15.62
CA GLU A 503 -7.79 -0.22 15.80
C GLU A 503 -6.45 0.36 16.27
N LEU A 504 -5.84 -0.21 17.31
CA LEU A 504 -4.52 0.17 17.80
C LEU A 504 -3.45 0.06 16.72
N TYR A 505 -3.38 -1.07 16.02
CA TYR A 505 -2.38 -1.30 14.97
C TYR A 505 -2.49 -0.24 13.87
N TRP A 506 -3.70 0.04 13.40
CA TRP A 506 -3.93 1.02 12.36
C TRP A 506 -3.77 2.47 12.82
N ALA A 507 -4.02 2.77 14.11
CA ALA A 507 -3.70 4.09 14.68
C ALA A 507 -2.19 4.35 14.71
N LEU A 508 -1.39 3.35 15.16
CA LEU A 508 0.08 3.42 15.15
C LEU A 508 0.63 3.55 13.72
N TRP A 509 0.02 2.86 12.74
CA TRP A 509 0.39 3.04 11.34
C TRP A 509 -0.01 4.43 10.81
N ALA A 510 -1.20 4.92 11.17
CA ALA A 510 -1.73 6.20 10.70
C ALA A 510 -0.89 7.41 11.17
N GLU A 511 -0.39 7.38 12.41
CA GLU A 511 0.50 8.42 12.92
C GLU A 511 1.91 8.35 12.33
N GLU A 512 2.30 7.24 11.69
CA GLU A 512 3.68 6.97 11.27
C GLU A 512 3.77 6.53 9.79
N GLN A 513 3.09 7.25 8.89
CA GLN A 513 3.15 7.00 7.45
C GLN A 513 3.42 8.28 6.66
N ILE A 514 4.13 8.21 5.52
CA ILE A 514 4.21 9.28 4.49
C ILE A 514 3.81 8.67 3.14
N ASP A 515 2.86 9.25 2.42
CA ASP A 515 2.37 8.68 1.15
C ASP A 515 1.99 7.17 1.24
N ALA A 516 1.44 6.79 2.40
CA ALA A 516 1.13 5.44 2.85
C ALA A 516 2.33 4.48 2.97
N VAL A 517 3.56 4.98 2.85
CA VAL A 517 4.77 4.25 3.21
C VAL A 517 4.94 4.33 4.72
N THR A 518 5.04 3.16 5.36
CA THR A 518 5.31 3.07 6.79
C THR A 518 6.67 3.68 7.12
N GLY A 519 6.65 4.67 8.01
CA GLY A 519 7.83 5.31 8.56
C GLY A 519 8.40 4.57 9.76
N GLY A 520 9.27 5.27 10.49
CA GLY A 520 9.92 4.73 11.68
C GLY A 520 10.91 3.59 11.37
N ALA A 521 11.60 3.13 12.42
CA ALA A 521 12.54 2.02 12.27
C ALA A 521 11.85 0.66 12.21
N GLN A 522 12.44 -0.29 11.48
CA GLN A 522 11.84 -1.60 11.20
C GLN A 522 12.79 -2.73 11.56
N THR A 523 12.26 -3.95 11.68
CA THR A 523 13.06 -5.18 11.73
C THR A 523 12.72 -6.06 10.54
N ARG A 524 13.59 -7.05 10.26
CA ARG A 524 13.36 -8.03 9.18
C ARG A 524 13.20 -7.33 7.82
N CYS A 525 13.92 -6.22 7.61
CA CYS A 525 13.88 -5.43 6.38
C CYS A 525 15.00 -5.87 5.43
N TYR A 526 14.68 -6.77 4.50
CA TYR A 526 15.67 -7.34 3.57
C TYR A 526 16.10 -6.33 2.50
N ALA A 527 17.30 -6.50 1.93
CA ALA A 527 17.91 -5.57 0.97
C ALA A 527 16.96 -5.08 -0.15
N LYS A 528 16.14 -5.98 -0.73
CA LYS A 528 15.18 -5.62 -1.80
C LYS A 528 14.02 -4.73 -1.32
N SER A 529 13.68 -4.80 -0.04
CA SER A 529 12.61 -4.03 0.60
C SER A 529 13.17 -2.76 1.25
N ALA A 530 14.41 -2.78 1.75
CA ALA A 530 15.05 -1.62 2.36
C ALA A 530 15.15 -0.42 1.40
N VAL A 531 15.32 -0.70 0.10
CA VAL A 531 15.41 0.33 -0.96
C VAL A 531 14.07 0.75 -1.58
N ARG A 532 12.91 0.23 -1.12
CA ARG A 532 11.58 0.50 -1.73
C ARG A 532 10.43 0.67 -0.76
N GLY A 533 9.41 1.44 -1.13
CA GLY A 533 8.22 1.75 -0.32
C GLY A 533 7.01 0.87 -0.61
N GLY A 534 7.06 0.07 -1.68
CA GLY A 534 5.99 -0.85 -2.08
C GLY A 534 5.85 -2.09 -1.19
N SER A 535 5.50 -1.93 0.10
CA SER A 535 5.32 -3.03 1.06
C SER A 535 3.94 -3.70 0.95
N PHE A 536 3.80 -4.91 1.51
CA PHE A 536 2.47 -5.54 1.63
C PHE A 536 1.55 -4.72 2.54
N LEU A 537 2.11 -4.04 3.55
CA LEU A 537 1.33 -3.22 4.47
C LEU A 537 0.76 -1.98 3.77
N ARG A 538 1.53 -1.32 2.90
CA ARG A 538 1.05 -0.22 2.04
C ARG A 538 -0.09 -0.65 1.12
N ARG A 539 -0.06 -1.89 0.62
CA ARG A 539 -1.12 -2.48 -0.20
C ARG A 539 -2.35 -2.86 0.64
N ALA A 540 -2.15 -3.32 1.87
CA ALA A 540 -3.22 -3.60 2.81
C ALA A 540 -3.96 -2.32 3.23
N ALA A 541 -3.21 -1.22 3.46
CA ALA A 541 -3.75 0.09 3.81
C ALA A 541 -4.75 0.60 2.76
N TRP A 542 -4.51 0.30 1.48
CA TRP A 542 -5.44 0.64 0.40
C TRP A 542 -6.81 -0.01 0.62
N TYR A 543 -6.84 -1.30 0.97
CA TYR A 543 -8.10 -2.01 1.17
C TYR A 543 -8.81 -1.58 2.46
N VAL A 544 -8.06 -1.30 3.53
CA VAL A 544 -8.64 -1.03 4.86
C VAL A 544 -8.99 0.44 5.06
N ILE A 545 -8.09 1.35 4.72
CA ILE A 545 -8.15 2.79 5.05
C ILE A 545 -8.27 3.65 3.77
N GLY A 546 -8.04 3.08 2.59
CA GLY A 546 -8.14 3.82 1.32
C GLY A 546 -6.90 4.64 0.97
N PHE A 547 -5.82 4.56 1.75
CA PHE A 547 -4.53 5.17 1.44
C PHE A 547 -3.55 4.14 0.88
N GLY A 548 -2.72 4.56 -0.08
CA GLY A 548 -1.61 3.76 -0.59
C GLY A 548 -1.80 3.25 -2.01
N GLU A 549 -1.22 2.09 -2.31
CA GLU A 549 -1.12 1.61 -3.68
C GLU A 549 -2.39 0.88 -4.10
N PRO A 550 -3.12 1.38 -5.13
CA PRO A 550 -4.26 0.66 -5.65
C PRO A 550 -3.81 -0.60 -6.41
N ALA A 551 -4.75 -1.52 -6.58
CA ALA A 551 -4.67 -2.64 -7.52
C ALA A 551 -3.57 -3.70 -7.30
N PHE A 552 -3.64 -4.40 -6.16
CA PHE A 552 -2.87 -5.61 -5.90
C PHE A 552 -3.76 -6.82 -5.61
N THR A 553 -3.70 -7.85 -6.44
CA THR A 553 -4.45 -9.11 -6.26
C THR A 553 -3.49 -10.24 -5.86
N HIS A 554 -3.55 -10.66 -4.61
CA HIS A 554 -2.71 -11.72 -4.05
C HIS A 554 -3.43 -12.37 -2.85
N SER A 555 -3.24 -13.67 -2.62
CA SER A 555 -3.95 -14.42 -1.56
C SER A 555 -3.70 -13.88 -0.15
N SER A 556 -2.52 -13.31 0.12
CA SER A 556 -2.23 -12.66 1.42
C SER A 556 -3.09 -11.43 1.72
N MET A 557 -3.80 -10.89 0.73
CA MET A 557 -4.74 -9.78 0.93
C MET A 557 -6.14 -10.24 1.33
N LEU A 558 -6.46 -11.55 1.22
CA LEU A 558 -7.81 -12.05 1.46
C LEU A 558 -8.37 -11.66 2.84
N PRO A 559 -7.61 -11.72 3.95
CA PRO A 559 -8.13 -11.29 5.25
C PRO A 559 -8.49 -9.80 5.30
N PHE A 560 -7.71 -8.94 4.64
CA PHE A 560 -7.97 -7.49 4.58
C PHE A 560 -9.15 -7.13 3.69
N VAL A 561 -9.34 -7.89 2.60
CA VAL A 561 -10.36 -7.63 1.57
C VAL A 561 -11.72 -8.17 1.99
N THR A 562 -11.76 -9.30 2.70
CA THR A 562 -13.01 -10.00 3.00
C THR A 562 -13.54 -9.76 4.41
N THR A 563 -12.80 -9.06 5.26
CA THR A 563 -13.17 -8.81 6.66
C THR A 563 -14.44 -7.99 6.82
N THR A 564 -15.13 -8.26 7.92
CA THR A 564 -16.29 -7.50 8.40
C THR A 564 -15.89 -6.34 9.32
N TRP A 565 -14.63 -6.28 9.78
CA TRP A 565 -14.14 -5.16 10.58
C TRP A 565 -14.12 -3.87 9.75
N ARG A 566 -14.40 -2.74 10.40
CA ARG A 566 -14.39 -1.41 9.76
C ARG A 566 -13.53 -0.47 10.58
N VAL A 567 -12.65 0.24 9.89
CA VAL A 567 -11.74 1.21 10.51
C VAL A 567 -12.53 2.36 11.16
N PRO A 568 -12.29 2.67 12.44
CA PRO A 568 -12.95 3.77 13.15
C PRO A 568 -12.59 5.16 12.61
N ASP A 569 -13.51 6.11 12.75
CA ASP A 569 -13.32 7.51 12.32
C ASP A 569 -12.04 8.14 12.86
N ILE A 570 -11.75 7.96 14.15
CA ILE A 570 -10.57 8.54 14.79
C ILE A 570 -9.26 8.09 14.13
N VAL A 571 -9.18 6.86 13.63
CA VAL A 571 -7.99 6.36 12.91
C VAL A 571 -7.87 7.04 11.54
N LEU A 572 -8.99 7.24 10.85
CA LEU A 572 -9.04 7.98 9.59
C LEU A 572 -8.66 9.45 9.78
N GLN A 573 -9.07 10.05 10.90
CA GLN A 573 -8.69 11.41 11.29
C GLN A 573 -7.18 11.54 11.53
N VAL A 574 -6.58 10.61 12.28
CA VAL A 574 -5.13 10.60 12.48
C VAL A 574 -4.41 10.55 11.13
N ALA A 575 -4.77 9.59 10.26
CA ALA A 575 -4.14 9.43 8.95
C ALA A 575 -4.27 10.68 8.06
N ALA A 576 -5.46 11.30 8.03
CA ALA A 576 -5.75 12.46 7.20
C ALA A 576 -5.19 13.78 7.76
N SER A 577 -5.05 13.90 9.08
CA SER A 577 -4.52 15.11 9.72
C SER A 577 -3.01 15.24 9.56
N ARG A 578 -2.31 14.10 9.44
CA ARG A 578 -0.84 14.03 9.45
C ARG A 578 -0.18 14.98 8.46
N PRO A 579 -0.55 15.07 7.15
CA PRO A 579 0.12 15.96 6.20
C PRO A 579 0.10 17.44 6.61
N ALA A 580 -0.88 17.86 7.42
CA ALA A 580 -1.01 19.24 7.90
C ALA A 580 -0.56 19.41 9.36
N HIS A 581 -0.17 18.33 10.04
CA HIS A 581 0.21 18.39 11.45
C HIS A 581 1.61 19.01 11.61
N ALA A 582 1.79 19.84 12.63
CA ALA A 582 3.12 20.34 13.02
C ALA A 582 4.06 19.17 13.34
N ALA A 583 5.38 19.34 13.21
CA ALA A 583 6.30 18.25 13.47
C ALA A 583 6.15 17.69 14.90
N TYR A 584 6.26 16.36 15.05
CA TYR A 584 6.06 15.65 16.30
C TYR A 584 6.98 14.44 16.42
N GLU A 585 7.06 13.91 17.64
CA GLU A 585 7.89 12.76 17.98
C GLU A 585 7.00 11.59 18.39
N ILE A 586 7.43 10.38 18.05
CA ILE A 586 6.83 9.12 18.47
C ILE A 586 7.90 8.33 19.22
N ARG A 587 7.56 7.87 20.42
CA ARG A 587 8.37 6.94 21.22
C ARG A 587 7.57 5.68 21.47
N GLN A 588 8.16 4.54 21.16
CA GLN A 588 7.56 3.24 21.46
C GLN A 588 8.58 2.35 22.18
N ARG A 589 8.19 1.81 23.34
CA ARG A 589 8.96 0.77 24.03
C ARG A 589 8.67 -0.56 23.38
N ARG A 590 9.71 -1.27 22.91
CA ARG A 590 9.57 -2.51 22.14
C ARG A 590 10.30 -3.67 22.79
N MET A 591 9.73 -4.85 22.63
CA MET A 591 10.32 -6.12 23.04
C MET A 591 11.43 -6.55 22.08
N GLY A 592 12.59 -6.91 22.62
CA GLY A 592 13.72 -7.36 21.82
C GLY A 592 14.69 -8.31 22.51
N LEU A 593 14.84 -8.22 23.83
CA LEU A 593 15.75 -9.07 24.60
C LEU A 593 15.17 -10.47 24.84
N ALA A 594 16.06 -11.46 24.77
CA ALA A 594 15.73 -12.86 24.99
C ALA A 594 16.24 -13.36 26.35
N GLU A 595 15.60 -14.40 26.86
CA GLU A 595 16.16 -15.23 27.92
C GLU A 595 17.37 -16.03 27.40
N LYS A 596 18.33 -16.29 28.28
CA LYS A 596 19.55 -17.02 27.91
C LYS A 596 19.21 -18.40 27.34
N GLY A 597 19.70 -18.67 26.12
CA GLY A 597 19.48 -19.94 25.43
C GLY A 597 18.23 -19.99 24.53
N TYR A 598 17.37 -18.97 24.60
CA TYR A 598 16.13 -18.86 23.83
C TYR A 598 16.18 -17.68 22.85
N ASP A 599 17.36 -17.45 22.26
CA ASP A 599 17.60 -16.32 21.36
C ASP A 599 17.39 -16.66 19.88
N ARG A 600 17.07 -17.92 19.55
CA ARG A 600 17.09 -18.44 18.17
C ARG A 600 16.04 -19.53 17.95
N PRO A 601 15.64 -19.80 16.68
CA PRO A 601 14.74 -20.90 16.38
C PRO A 601 15.30 -22.25 16.91
N PRO A 602 14.43 -23.18 17.35
CA PRO A 602 12.98 -23.13 17.18
C PRO A 602 12.22 -22.38 18.29
N GLN A 603 12.88 -21.87 19.34
CA GLN A 603 12.19 -21.29 20.50
C GLN A 603 12.75 -19.93 20.88
N PHE A 604 11.87 -18.95 21.02
CA PHE A 604 12.17 -17.67 21.61
C PHE A 604 11.43 -17.52 22.94
N ARG A 605 12.12 -16.96 23.93
CA ARG A 605 11.51 -16.50 25.19
C ARG A 605 12.00 -15.10 25.44
N PHE A 606 11.07 -14.16 25.57
CA PHE A 606 11.41 -12.74 25.68
C PHE A 606 11.42 -12.26 27.13
N ARG A 607 12.30 -11.32 27.42
CA ARG A 607 12.38 -10.63 28.71
C ARG A 607 11.32 -9.53 28.81
N THR A 608 10.24 -9.81 29.54
CA THR A 608 9.06 -8.93 29.68
C THR A 608 9.22 -7.78 30.67
N ASP A 609 10.30 -7.78 31.46
CA ASP A 609 10.63 -6.76 32.46
C ASP A 609 11.14 -5.45 31.82
N VAL A 610 11.95 -5.54 30.77
CA VAL A 610 12.69 -4.40 30.21
C VAL A 610 12.37 -4.14 28.72
N GLY A 611 12.14 -5.17 27.90
CA GLY A 611 11.98 -5.06 26.45
C GLY A 611 13.31 -4.78 25.72
N GLY A 612 13.99 -3.68 26.06
CA GLY A 612 15.35 -3.33 25.67
C GLY A 612 15.51 -2.50 24.39
N ILE A 613 14.41 -2.12 23.73
CA ILE A 613 14.44 -1.29 22.50
C ILE A 613 13.57 -0.06 22.70
N LEU A 614 14.14 1.13 22.48
CA LEU A 614 13.39 2.35 22.23
C LEU A 614 13.30 2.58 20.72
N ARG A 615 12.10 2.50 20.16
CA ARG A 615 11.83 2.95 18.79
C ARG A 615 11.47 4.42 18.85
N TYR A 616 12.28 5.25 18.20
CA TYR A 616 12.10 6.69 18.15
C TYR A 616 11.90 7.14 16.71
N THR A 617 10.90 7.99 16.50
CA THR A 617 10.57 8.53 15.18
C THR A 617 10.28 10.02 15.30
N TYR A 618 10.78 10.79 14.34
CA TYR A 618 10.44 12.19 14.14
C TYR A 618 9.63 12.32 12.86
N CYS A 619 8.42 12.84 12.98
CA CYS A 619 7.46 13.00 11.91
C CYS A 619 7.30 14.47 11.55
N THR A 620 7.49 14.80 10.28
CA THR A 620 7.17 16.10 9.69
C THR A 620 6.21 15.90 8.52
N PRO A 621 5.59 16.96 8.00
CA PRO A 621 4.85 16.89 6.72
C PRO A 621 5.71 16.30 5.59
N ASP A 622 6.98 16.69 5.52
CA ASP A 622 7.84 16.49 4.34
C ASP A 622 8.73 15.24 4.41
N PHE A 623 9.04 14.77 5.62
CA PHE A 623 9.85 13.57 5.86
C PHE A 623 9.54 12.89 7.21
N ILE A 624 9.85 11.60 7.30
CA ILE A 624 9.88 10.84 8.56
C ILE A 624 11.27 10.24 8.74
N MET A 625 11.89 10.47 9.90
CA MET A 625 13.16 9.83 10.29
C MET A 625 12.93 8.94 11.51
N GLY A 626 13.43 7.69 11.50
CA GLY A 626 13.29 6.80 12.64
C GLY A 626 14.44 5.83 12.87
N SER A 627 14.68 5.49 14.15
CA SER A 627 15.74 4.59 14.60
C SER A 627 15.27 3.63 15.72
N LEU A 628 15.96 2.50 15.83
CA LEU A 628 15.91 1.65 17.02
C LEU A 628 17.12 2.00 17.88
N ILE A 629 16.90 2.72 18.98
CA ILE A 629 17.94 2.99 19.96
C ILE A 629 18.02 1.76 20.87
N THR A 630 19.23 1.20 20.94
CA THR A 630 19.50 -0.05 21.66
C THR A 630 20.85 0.03 22.35
N GLU A 631 21.00 -0.72 23.43
CA GLU A 631 22.30 -0.93 24.06
C GLU A 631 23.16 -1.85 23.19
N ALA A 632 24.46 -1.57 23.12
CA ALA A 632 25.40 -2.43 22.43
C ALA A 632 25.68 -3.70 23.26
N ARG A 633 24.77 -4.66 23.15
CA ARG A 633 24.84 -5.95 23.83
C ARG A 633 25.43 -7.05 22.94
N PRO A 634 25.95 -8.15 23.53
CA PRO A 634 26.22 -9.38 22.80
C PRO A 634 25.01 -9.78 21.95
N THR A 635 25.28 -10.39 20.80
CA THR A 635 24.23 -10.70 19.84
C THR A 635 23.16 -11.56 20.49
N GLU A 636 23.59 -12.62 21.18
CA GLU A 636 22.81 -13.63 21.92
C GLU A 636 21.87 -13.09 23.01
N ASP A 637 22.04 -11.85 23.48
CA ASP A 637 21.10 -11.22 24.41
C ASP A 637 19.77 -10.85 23.73
N TRP A 638 19.78 -10.68 22.40
CA TRP A 638 18.61 -10.30 21.62
C TRP A 638 17.96 -11.52 20.97
N ALA A 639 16.63 -11.57 20.96
CA ALA A 639 15.94 -12.53 20.11
C ALA A 639 16.33 -12.33 18.64
N ALA A 640 16.68 -13.39 17.92
CA ALA A 640 17.17 -13.31 16.55
C ALA A 640 16.25 -12.50 15.63
N ILE A 641 14.93 -12.61 15.82
CA ILE A 641 13.92 -11.88 15.04
C ILE A 641 13.84 -10.38 15.35
N SER A 642 14.27 -9.91 16.53
CA SER A 642 14.30 -8.48 16.90
C SER A 642 15.61 -7.78 16.46
N ARG A 643 16.68 -8.55 16.25
CA ARG A 643 18.01 -8.04 15.83
C ARG A 643 18.30 -8.20 14.35
N GLN A 644 17.48 -8.93 13.60
CA GLN A 644 17.76 -9.26 12.21
C GLN A 644 17.35 -8.13 11.26
N ASN A 645 18.28 -7.73 10.40
CA ASN A 645 18.07 -6.75 9.32
C ASN A 645 17.27 -5.53 9.83
N ARG A 646 17.76 -4.92 10.94
CA ARG A 646 17.21 -3.67 11.44
C ARG A 646 17.36 -2.59 10.36
N TRP A 647 16.36 -1.74 10.26
CA TRP A 647 16.36 -0.59 9.35
C TRP A 647 16.10 0.66 10.18
N ALA A 648 16.91 1.69 9.94
CA ALA A 648 16.77 3.03 10.46
C ALA A 648 17.07 3.98 9.31
N GLY A 649 16.54 5.20 9.31
CA GLY A 649 16.81 6.16 8.24
C GLY A 649 15.70 7.18 8.10
N VAL A 650 15.68 7.86 6.96
CA VAL A 650 14.70 8.87 6.60
C VAL A 650 14.00 8.50 5.29
N ILE A 651 12.68 8.69 5.27
CA ILE A 651 11.83 8.62 4.06
C ILE A 651 11.20 9.99 3.80
N PHE A 652 10.98 10.31 2.52
CA PHE A 652 10.55 11.64 2.08
C PHE A 652 9.19 11.59 1.36
N ALA A 653 8.45 12.70 1.41
CA ALA A 653 7.22 12.87 0.64
C ALA A 653 7.51 12.98 -0.87
N GLY A 654 6.50 12.67 -1.68
CA GLY A 654 6.49 12.88 -3.12
C GLY A 654 6.83 11.63 -3.95
N ASP A 655 7.61 10.69 -3.39
CA ASP A 655 7.89 9.40 -4.03
C ASP A 655 8.00 8.28 -2.99
N PRO A 656 7.24 7.17 -3.13
CA PRO A 656 7.27 6.06 -2.18
C PRO A 656 8.66 5.42 -1.97
N ASP A 657 9.55 5.50 -2.95
CA ASP A 657 10.89 4.92 -2.87
C ASP A 657 11.94 5.91 -2.32
N ALA A 658 11.59 7.19 -2.13
CA ALA A 658 12.51 8.23 -1.65
C ALA A 658 12.99 7.99 -0.22
N ARG A 659 14.30 7.77 -0.04
CA ARG A 659 14.91 7.48 1.26
C ARG A 659 16.41 7.66 1.30
N VAL A 660 16.91 7.91 2.51
CA VAL A 660 18.32 7.79 2.88
C VAL A 660 18.43 6.92 4.12
N TYR A 661 19.30 5.90 4.11
CA TYR A 661 19.49 5.03 5.27
C TYR A 661 20.90 4.44 5.38
N PRO A 662 21.45 4.33 6.61
CA PRO A 662 22.69 3.61 6.85
C PRO A 662 22.44 2.11 6.85
N ALA A 663 23.38 1.34 6.33
CA ALA A 663 23.27 -0.11 6.25
C ALA A 663 24.63 -0.80 6.36
N PRO A 664 24.71 -1.87 7.17
CA PRO A 664 25.79 -2.82 7.03
C PRO A 664 25.56 -3.67 5.77
N TYR A 665 26.62 -4.05 5.07
CA TYR A 665 26.53 -4.81 3.83
C TYR A 665 26.92 -6.30 4.01
N SER A 666 26.30 -7.17 3.22
CA SER A 666 26.66 -8.58 3.17
C SER A 666 26.77 -9.02 1.71
N ALA A 667 27.99 -9.20 1.23
CA ALA A 667 28.28 -9.69 -0.12
C ALA A 667 27.60 -11.04 -0.45
N ARG A 668 27.37 -11.88 0.57
CA ARG A 668 26.70 -13.20 0.42
C ARG A 668 25.17 -13.11 0.45
N GLY A 669 24.59 -11.91 0.51
CA GLY A 669 23.15 -11.68 0.66
C GLY A 669 22.53 -12.31 1.91
N ARG A 670 23.35 -12.61 2.94
CA ARG A 670 22.89 -13.20 4.20
C ARG A 670 22.22 -12.14 5.06
N SER A 671 21.41 -12.60 5.99
CA SER A 671 20.87 -11.72 7.03
C SER A 671 21.98 -11.23 7.95
N ILE A 672 21.88 -9.97 8.35
CA ILE A 672 22.79 -9.35 9.30
C ILE A 672 22.03 -9.21 10.62
N HIS A 673 22.60 -9.75 11.68
CA HIS A 673 22.01 -9.71 13.02
C HIS A 673 22.79 -8.73 13.88
N ASN A 674 22.08 -7.79 14.51
CA ASN A 674 22.67 -6.78 15.38
C ASN A 674 23.81 -6.02 14.67
N GLY A 675 23.54 -5.55 13.45
CA GLY A 675 24.59 -5.06 12.54
C GLY A 675 25.10 -3.66 12.84
N PHE A 676 24.26 -2.81 13.43
CA PHE A 676 24.57 -1.42 13.76
C PHE A 676 23.66 -0.95 14.90
N TRP A 677 24.01 0.20 15.47
CA TRP A 677 23.25 0.88 16.50
C TRP A 677 23.16 2.37 16.19
N SER A 678 22.22 3.07 16.81
CA SER A 678 21.95 4.48 16.49
C SER A 678 21.42 5.26 17.69
N VAL A 679 21.61 6.58 17.64
CA VAL A 679 20.88 7.56 18.46
C VAL A 679 20.26 8.57 17.51
N GLN A 680 19.10 9.10 17.88
CA GLN A 680 18.41 10.11 17.09
C GLN A 680 17.78 11.15 18.00
N VAL A 681 17.75 12.39 17.53
CA VAL A 681 16.91 13.46 18.06
C VAL A 681 16.37 14.25 16.88
N LYS A 682 15.04 14.34 16.77
CA LYS A 682 14.34 15.01 15.66
C LYS A 682 14.90 14.56 14.29
N GLY A 683 15.32 15.51 13.45
CA GLY A 683 15.89 15.30 12.13
C GLY A 683 17.39 14.93 12.11
N THR A 684 17.99 14.58 13.24
CA THR A 684 19.40 14.17 13.34
C THR A 684 19.52 12.73 13.82
N MET A 685 20.28 11.91 13.10
CA MET A 685 20.64 10.55 13.50
C MET A 685 22.16 10.35 13.46
N ILE A 686 22.69 9.64 14.45
CA ILE A 686 24.04 9.09 14.41
C ILE A 686 23.92 7.58 14.37
N SER A 687 24.58 6.94 13.41
CA SER A 687 24.60 5.48 13.25
C SER A 687 26.02 4.97 13.08
N GLN A 688 26.28 3.77 13.55
CA GLN A 688 27.60 3.14 13.43
C GLN A 688 27.46 1.62 13.33
N GLN A 689 28.22 1.00 12.43
CA GLN A 689 28.33 -0.44 12.39
C GLN A 689 28.90 -1.00 13.70
N LEU A 690 28.36 -2.12 14.18
CA LEU A 690 28.94 -2.84 15.30
C LEU A 690 30.14 -3.71 14.82
N PRO A 691 31.27 -3.75 15.54
CA PRO A 691 32.47 -4.48 15.13
C PRO A 691 32.22 -5.96 14.81
N ALA A 692 32.89 -6.48 13.78
CA ALA A 692 32.83 -7.87 13.33
C ALA A 692 31.41 -8.39 12.95
N ARG A 693 30.45 -7.49 12.68
CA ARG A 693 29.07 -7.87 12.28
C ARG A 693 28.83 -7.83 10.76
N SER A 694 29.64 -7.07 10.03
CA SER A 694 29.60 -6.94 8.57
C SER A 694 31.00 -6.61 8.06
N THR A 695 31.20 -6.80 6.75
CA THR A 695 32.46 -6.48 6.08
C THR A 695 32.55 -5.03 5.64
N ASP A 696 31.47 -4.24 5.79
CA ASP A 696 31.30 -3.04 4.98
C ASP A 696 30.13 -2.16 5.48
N TRP A 697 30.40 -0.86 5.60
CA TRP A 697 29.50 0.15 6.17
C TRP A 697 29.19 1.24 5.15
N ARG A 698 27.90 1.48 4.90
CA ARG A 698 27.47 2.33 3.79
C ARG A 698 26.21 3.12 4.15
N VAL A 699 25.94 4.18 3.38
CA VAL A 699 24.67 4.91 3.41
C VAL A 699 24.06 4.92 2.02
N PHE A 700 22.79 4.52 1.91
CA PHE A 700 22.05 4.52 0.65
C PHE A 700 21.37 5.87 0.41
N PHE A 701 21.41 6.35 -0.83
CA PHE A 701 20.60 7.44 -1.35
C PHE A 701 19.76 6.90 -2.52
N SER A 702 18.44 6.98 -2.45
CA SER A 702 17.58 6.57 -3.57
C SER A 702 17.78 7.45 -4.81
N THR A 703 17.66 6.88 -6.02
CA THR A 703 17.48 7.70 -7.24
C THR A 703 16.04 8.20 -7.35
N ALA A 704 15.07 7.45 -6.82
CA ALA A 704 13.68 7.86 -6.78
C ALA A 704 13.49 8.98 -5.76
N GLY A 705 12.85 10.07 -6.18
CA GLY A 705 12.49 11.23 -5.35
C GLY A 705 13.63 12.02 -4.70
N LEU A 706 14.90 11.74 -5.04
CA LEU A 706 16.06 12.53 -4.59
C LEU A 706 16.88 13.04 -5.79
N SER A 707 17.54 14.18 -5.60
CA SER A 707 18.59 14.64 -6.50
C SER A 707 19.80 13.70 -6.48
N GLU A 708 20.66 13.83 -7.49
CA GLU A 708 21.98 13.19 -7.45
C GLU A 708 22.75 13.66 -6.22
N PRO A 709 23.37 12.73 -5.44
CA PRO A 709 24.10 13.09 -4.24
C PRO A 709 25.40 13.83 -4.58
N VAL A 710 25.67 14.92 -3.88
CA VAL A 710 26.86 15.77 -4.07
C VAL A 710 27.68 15.82 -2.80
N THR A 711 28.97 15.47 -2.89
CA THR A 711 29.90 15.53 -1.76
C THR A 711 30.64 16.87 -1.72
N ILE A 712 30.63 17.50 -0.54
CA ILE A 712 31.36 18.72 -0.19
C ILE A 712 32.10 18.43 1.13
N ASP A 713 33.42 18.39 1.09
CA ASP A 713 34.26 17.95 2.21
C ASP A 713 33.82 16.58 2.75
N ALA A 714 33.50 16.48 4.04
CA ALA A 714 33.06 15.24 4.69
C ALA A 714 31.55 14.94 4.54
N TRP A 715 30.79 15.85 3.90
CA TRP A 715 29.34 15.77 3.80
C TRP A 715 28.88 15.42 2.39
N THR A 716 27.90 14.52 2.27
CA THR A 716 27.19 14.21 1.02
C THR A 716 25.74 14.65 1.15
N PHE A 717 25.29 15.50 0.22
CA PHE A 717 23.97 16.12 0.25
C PHE A 717 23.07 15.63 -0.89
N ALA A 718 21.77 15.58 -0.63
CA ALA A 718 20.74 15.41 -1.64
C ALA A 718 19.49 16.24 -1.29
N GLU A 719 18.70 16.55 -2.31
CA GLU A 719 17.44 17.26 -2.20
C GLU A 719 16.27 16.32 -2.52
N ALA A 720 15.23 16.36 -1.70
CA ALA A 720 13.91 15.78 -1.96
C ALA A 720 12.92 16.92 -2.28
N SER A 721 11.71 16.59 -2.75
CA SER A 721 10.73 17.60 -3.18
C SER A 721 10.42 18.70 -2.16
N GLN A 722 10.43 18.39 -0.85
CA GLN A 722 10.12 19.35 0.23
C GLN A 722 11.08 19.23 1.42
N ALA A 723 12.23 18.58 1.23
CA ALA A 723 13.21 18.35 2.28
C ALA A 723 14.63 18.28 1.71
N TYR A 724 15.60 18.51 2.59
CA TYR A 724 17.02 18.35 2.32
C TYR A 724 17.59 17.27 3.23
N VAL A 725 18.65 16.61 2.78
CA VAL A 725 19.39 15.64 3.59
C VAL A 725 20.90 15.78 3.38
N GLY A 726 21.64 15.73 4.47
CA GLY A 726 23.10 15.70 4.49
C GLY A 726 23.59 14.50 5.29
N VAL A 727 24.62 13.82 4.80
CA VAL A 727 25.26 12.69 5.47
C VAL A 727 26.74 12.98 5.66
N CYS A 728 27.21 12.97 6.90
CA CYS A 728 28.62 13.15 7.24
C CYS A 728 29.26 11.79 7.57
N VAL A 729 30.42 11.51 6.96
CA VAL A 729 31.30 10.41 7.38
C VAL A 729 32.33 11.01 8.33
N VAL A 730 32.27 10.61 9.62
CA VAL A 730 32.98 11.32 10.71
C VAL A 730 34.50 11.13 10.62
N GLU A 731 34.96 9.94 10.24
CA GLU A 731 36.38 9.63 10.07
C GLU A 731 36.59 8.76 8.82
N GLY A 732 37.72 9.00 8.13
CA GLY A 732 38.04 8.32 6.87
C GLY A 732 37.34 8.92 5.64
N ASN A 733 37.66 8.42 4.46
CA ASN A 733 36.98 8.85 3.23
C ASN A 733 35.78 7.95 2.94
N ALA A 734 34.97 8.39 1.98
CA ALA A 734 33.92 7.58 1.40
C ALA A 734 33.83 7.80 -0.11
N SER A 735 33.33 6.80 -0.82
CA SER A 735 33.11 6.84 -2.27
C SER A 735 31.65 6.60 -2.62
N LEU A 736 31.17 7.23 -3.69
CA LEU A 736 29.82 7.01 -4.21
C LEU A 736 29.85 5.90 -5.26
N GLU A 737 29.12 4.81 -4.99
CA GLU A 737 28.92 3.70 -5.91
C GLU A 737 27.48 3.70 -6.44
N GLN A 738 27.31 3.74 -7.75
CA GLN A 738 25.98 3.62 -8.36
C GLN A 738 25.44 2.19 -8.26
N SER A 739 24.15 2.06 -7.98
CA SER A 739 23.41 0.81 -7.97
C SER A 739 22.09 0.93 -8.73
N GLN A 740 21.36 -0.18 -8.87
CA GLN A 740 20.10 -0.23 -9.63
C GLN A 740 19.04 0.79 -9.14
N PHE A 741 19.02 1.09 -7.84
CA PHE A 741 17.94 1.89 -7.23
C PHE A 741 18.43 3.20 -6.60
N GLY A 742 19.72 3.51 -6.70
CA GLY A 742 20.32 4.61 -5.94
C GLY A 742 21.84 4.56 -5.91
N HIS A 743 22.42 5.40 -5.05
CA HIS A 743 23.84 5.50 -4.80
C HIS A 743 24.17 5.00 -3.39
N TRP A 744 25.26 4.27 -3.26
CA TRP A 744 25.84 3.88 -1.97
C TRP A 744 27.03 4.78 -1.68
N LEU A 745 26.96 5.55 -0.59
CA LEU A 745 28.12 6.18 0.01
C LEU A 745 28.84 5.12 0.86
N VAL A 746 29.92 4.56 0.34
CA VAL A 746 30.69 3.46 0.95
C VAL A 746 31.81 4.04 1.81
N CYS A 747 31.79 3.73 3.10
CA CYS A 747 32.82 4.22 4.04
C CYS A 747 34.07 3.33 3.94
N GLU A 748 35.25 3.94 3.83
CA GLU A 748 36.52 3.19 3.90
C GLU A 748 36.69 2.55 5.29
N GLU A 749 36.39 3.32 6.34
CA GLU A 749 36.42 2.86 7.71
C GLU A 749 35.08 2.25 8.14
N THR A 750 35.02 0.91 8.19
CA THR A 750 33.77 0.17 8.43
C THR A 750 33.13 0.40 9.81
N THR A 751 33.82 1.05 10.73
CA THR A 751 33.29 1.37 12.07
C THR A 751 33.20 2.87 12.33
N THR A 752 33.40 3.73 11.31
CA THR A 752 33.17 5.16 11.48
C THR A 752 31.70 5.44 11.80
N PRO A 753 31.40 6.32 12.77
CA PRO A 753 30.08 6.89 12.87
C PRO A 753 29.72 7.66 11.60
N VAL A 754 28.44 7.63 11.23
CA VAL A 754 27.85 8.51 10.22
C VAL A 754 26.77 9.36 10.87
N ILE A 755 26.73 10.65 10.51
CA ILE A 755 25.69 11.58 10.94
C ILE A 755 24.75 11.81 9.76
N ILE A 756 23.45 11.71 9.98
CA ILE A 756 22.42 12.01 8.98
C ILE A 756 21.59 13.18 9.52
N GLU A 757 21.55 14.26 8.76
CA GLU A 757 20.80 15.47 9.07
C GLU A 757 19.73 15.68 8.00
N ALA A 758 18.46 15.82 8.39
CA ALA A 758 17.36 16.14 7.49
C ALA A 758 16.65 17.43 7.94
N GLY A 759 16.33 18.29 6.97
CA GLY A 759 15.64 19.56 7.19
C GLY A 759 14.53 19.76 6.16
N ARG A 760 13.54 20.60 6.48
CA ARG A 760 12.46 20.93 5.53
C ARG A 760 12.89 22.09 4.64
N THR A 761 12.42 22.13 3.39
CA THR A 761 12.61 23.29 2.52
C THR A 761 11.94 24.55 3.08
N SER A 762 10.94 24.41 3.96
CA SER A 762 10.32 25.54 4.65
C SER A 762 11.19 26.16 5.74
N ASP A 763 12.23 25.47 6.21
CA ASP A 763 13.13 25.94 7.27
C ASP A 763 14.43 26.56 6.71
N HIS A 764 14.68 26.43 5.40
CA HIS A 764 15.91 26.88 4.73
C HIS A 764 15.55 27.56 3.40
N ALA A 765 16.22 28.66 3.06
CA ALA A 765 15.91 29.40 1.83
C ALA A 765 16.10 28.56 0.55
N ASP A 766 17.14 27.72 0.53
CA ASP A 766 17.49 26.81 -0.55
C ASP A 766 18.46 25.72 -0.03
N LEU A 767 18.88 24.82 -0.93
CA LEU A 767 19.85 23.76 -0.61
C LEU A 767 21.19 24.32 -0.12
N ALA A 768 21.66 25.44 -0.67
CA ALA A 768 22.95 26.03 -0.27
C ALA A 768 22.91 26.59 1.16
N ALA A 769 21.78 27.17 1.56
CA ALA A 769 21.53 27.61 2.93
C ALA A 769 21.47 26.42 3.90
N PHE A 770 20.85 25.31 3.50
CA PHE A 770 20.87 24.07 4.26
C PHE A 770 22.29 23.51 4.42
N GLN A 771 23.03 23.36 3.32
CA GLN A 771 24.43 22.91 3.31
C GLN A 771 25.30 23.75 4.25
N THR A 772 25.19 25.09 4.14
CA THR A 772 25.92 26.03 5.00
C THR A 772 25.56 25.83 6.47
N ALA A 773 24.28 25.69 6.80
CA ALA A 773 23.81 25.51 8.17
C ALA A 773 24.33 24.20 8.79
N VAL A 774 24.29 23.10 8.02
CA VAL A 774 24.77 21.77 8.41
C VAL A 774 26.28 21.75 8.59
N MET A 775 27.04 22.26 7.62
CA MET A 775 28.51 22.28 7.68
C MET A 775 29.03 23.21 8.79
N ALA A 776 28.26 24.21 9.20
CA ALA A 776 28.58 25.05 10.36
C ALA A 776 28.33 24.38 11.72
N ARG A 777 27.71 23.18 11.76
CA ARG A 777 27.50 22.46 13.01
C ARG A 777 28.83 21.97 13.58
N GLN A 778 29.04 22.23 14.86
CA GLN A 778 30.24 21.79 15.57
C GLN A 778 30.13 20.31 15.93
N PHE A 779 31.20 19.56 15.63
CA PHE A 779 31.37 18.22 16.16
C PHE A 779 32.81 17.94 16.55
N THR A 780 32.97 17.04 17.51
CA THR A 780 34.28 16.54 17.95
C THR A 780 34.22 15.03 18.02
N PHE A 781 35.24 14.36 17.50
CA PHE A 781 35.44 12.94 17.69
C PHE A 781 36.83 12.71 18.30
N ALA A 782 36.86 12.38 19.57
CA ALA A 782 38.09 12.15 20.33
C ALA A 782 37.88 11.01 21.32
N GLU A 783 38.87 10.13 21.46
CA GLU A 783 38.81 8.98 22.37
C GLU A 783 37.53 8.13 22.16
N SER A 784 37.14 7.94 20.90
CA SER A 784 35.91 7.22 20.52
C SER A 784 34.61 7.85 21.02
N VAL A 785 34.60 9.11 21.44
CA VAL A 785 33.40 9.85 21.80
C VAL A 785 33.10 10.92 20.76
N LEU A 786 31.97 10.76 20.07
CA LEU A 786 31.43 11.75 19.13
C LEU A 786 30.47 12.67 19.88
N THR A 787 30.73 13.97 19.84
CA THR A 787 29.78 15.00 20.26
C THR A 787 29.37 15.81 19.04
N TYR A 788 28.06 15.98 18.83
CA TYR A 788 27.50 16.70 17.68
C TYR A 788 26.36 17.62 18.13
N HIS A 789 26.32 18.84 17.57
CA HIS A 789 25.24 19.80 17.77
C HIS A 789 24.30 19.81 16.56
N ALA A 790 23.09 19.30 16.74
CA ALA A 790 22.06 19.20 15.70
C ALA A 790 21.56 20.58 15.22
N LEU A 791 20.95 20.62 14.03
CA LEU A 791 20.19 21.78 13.54
C LEU A 791 19.04 22.14 14.48
N SER A 792 18.47 21.17 15.19
CA SER A 792 17.45 21.40 16.21
C SER A 792 17.97 22.13 17.46
N GLY A 793 19.29 22.32 17.59
CA GLY A 793 19.96 22.84 18.77
C GLY A 793 20.29 21.78 19.82
N ASP A 794 19.82 20.55 19.64
CA ASP A 794 20.08 19.44 20.57
C ASP A 794 21.53 18.95 20.45
N LYS A 795 22.12 18.56 21.58
CA LYS A 795 23.47 18.00 21.65
C LYS A 795 23.42 16.48 21.81
N LEU A 796 24.00 15.75 20.87
CA LEU A 796 24.19 14.31 20.97
C LEU A 796 25.61 13.99 21.45
N THR A 797 25.72 13.03 22.36
CA THR A 797 26.99 12.38 22.73
C THR A 797 26.88 10.89 22.46
N PHE A 798 27.73 10.36 21.60
CA PHE A 798 27.71 9.00 21.11
C PHE A 798 29.06 8.32 21.38
N HIS A 799 29.03 7.20 22.09
CA HIS A 799 30.22 6.45 22.49
C HIS A 799 30.53 5.36 21.45
N ALA A 800 31.31 5.67 20.43
CA ALA A 800 31.61 4.80 19.29
C ALA A 800 32.28 3.47 19.68
N ASP A 801 32.91 3.41 20.85
CA ASP A 801 33.48 2.20 21.47
C ASP A 801 32.43 1.32 22.16
N GLN A 802 31.15 1.72 22.14
CA GLN A 802 30.02 1.03 22.74
C GLN A 802 30.08 0.92 24.27
N SER A 803 30.95 1.69 24.92
CA SER A 803 31.16 1.62 26.38
C SER A 803 29.95 2.08 27.19
N ARG A 804 29.11 2.95 26.62
CA ARG A 804 27.95 3.57 27.30
C ARG A 804 26.83 3.87 26.30
N LEU A 805 25.61 3.96 26.83
CA LEU A 805 24.48 4.47 26.06
C LEU A 805 24.71 5.94 25.65
N PRO A 806 24.20 6.34 24.48
CA PRO A 806 24.25 7.73 24.03
C PRO A 806 23.52 8.68 25.00
N ARG A 807 23.90 9.96 24.94
CA ARG A 807 23.22 11.04 25.66
C ARG A 807 22.64 12.07 24.70
N ILE A 808 21.47 12.60 25.05
CA ILE A 808 20.84 13.76 24.40
C ILE A 808 20.75 14.86 25.45
N ASN A 809 21.32 16.02 25.17
CA ASN A 809 21.40 17.17 26.08
C ASN A 809 21.93 16.79 27.48
N GLY A 810 22.94 15.90 27.51
CA GLY A 810 23.56 15.40 28.74
C GLY A 810 22.79 14.28 29.46
N THR A 811 21.56 13.99 29.05
CA THR A 811 20.72 12.92 29.63
C THR A 811 20.95 11.61 28.89
N VAL A 812 21.20 10.51 29.62
CA VAL A 812 21.31 9.17 29.02
C VAL A 812 19.96 8.78 28.41
N VAL A 813 19.97 8.24 27.19
CA VAL A 813 18.72 7.78 26.56
C VAL A 813 18.10 6.65 27.37
N ASP A 814 16.83 6.81 27.73
CA ASP A 814 16.05 5.80 28.44
C ASP A 814 15.50 4.75 27.46
N LEU A 815 15.94 3.50 27.60
CA LEU A 815 15.48 2.37 26.78
C LEU A 815 14.23 1.69 27.34
N ALA A 816 13.80 2.04 28.55
CA ALA A 816 12.66 1.47 29.23
C ALA A 816 11.74 2.56 29.79
N PRO A 817 11.28 3.50 28.94
CA PRO A 817 10.39 4.56 29.41
C PRO A 817 9.12 3.99 30.03
N GLU A 818 8.49 4.79 30.89
CA GLU A 818 7.23 4.44 31.53
C GLU A 818 6.10 4.24 30.52
N ALA A 819 6.14 4.93 29.38
CA ALA A 819 5.17 4.78 28.30
C ALA A 819 5.57 3.66 27.33
N VAL A 820 4.59 2.85 26.91
CA VAL A 820 4.74 1.92 25.78
C VAL A 820 4.48 2.59 24.43
N TYR A 821 3.55 3.54 24.42
CA TYR A 821 3.26 4.43 23.29
C TYR A 821 3.22 5.86 23.82
N ASP A 822 4.00 6.74 23.20
CA ASP A 822 4.07 8.16 23.52
C ASP A 822 4.19 8.97 22.22
N SER A 823 3.06 9.53 21.80
CA SER A 823 2.93 10.48 20.69
C SER A 823 1.77 11.43 20.98
N PRO A 824 1.53 12.48 20.15
CA PRO A 824 0.32 13.28 20.25
C PRO A 824 -0.98 12.52 19.98
N PHE A 825 -0.92 11.37 19.28
CA PHE A 825 -2.10 10.64 18.83
C PHE A 825 -2.38 9.36 19.60
N VAL A 826 -1.35 8.64 20.06
CA VAL A 826 -1.47 7.36 20.73
C VAL A 826 -0.64 7.37 22.01
N GLN A 827 -1.31 7.18 23.16
CA GLN A 827 -0.66 7.18 24.46
C GLN A 827 -1.03 5.95 25.28
N SER A 828 -0.05 5.33 25.92
CA SER A 828 -0.28 4.27 26.90
C SER A 828 0.91 4.09 27.83
N ARG A 829 0.62 3.79 29.11
CA ARG A 829 1.64 3.37 30.08
C ARG A 829 2.02 1.91 29.82
N TRP A 830 3.30 1.61 29.92
CA TRP A 830 3.83 0.26 29.84
C TRP A 830 3.08 -0.67 30.80
N ASP A 831 2.72 -1.83 30.30
CA ASP A 831 2.03 -2.89 31.03
C ASP A 831 0.61 -2.57 31.51
N SER A 832 0.04 -1.41 31.14
CA SER A 832 -1.32 -1.02 31.57
C SER A 832 -2.44 -1.72 30.81
N GLY A 833 -2.26 -1.96 29.50
CA GLY A 833 -3.30 -2.51 28.63
C GLY A 833 -4.41 -1.51 28.30
N VAL A 834 -4.22 -0.23 28.64
CA VAL A 834 -5.16 0.86 28.36
C VAL A 834 -4.49 1.85 27.42
N VAL A 835 -5.03 1.99 26.21
CA VAL A 835 -4.48 2.88 25.19
C VAL A 835 -5.47 4.02 24.92
N THR A 836 -4.98 5.25 24.93
CA THR A 836 -5.73 6.41 24.45
C THR A 836 -5.33 6.70 23.02
N ILE A 837 -6.31 6.83 22.13
CA ILE A 837 -6.16 7.42 20.80
C ILE A 837 -6.85 8.79 20.84
N GLN A 838 -6.17 9.84 20.37
CA GLN A 838 -6.69 11.19 20.36
C GLN A 838 -6.35 11.90 19.04
N CYS A 839 -7.31 12.64 18.48
CA CYS A 839 -7.09 13.52 17.34
C CYS A 839 -8.03 14.71 17.43
N GLY A 840 -7.48 15.92 17.56
CA GLY A 840 -8.28 17.11 17.83
C GLY A 840 -9.07 16.98 19.16
N GLN A 841 -10.39 17.10 19.08
CA GLN A 841 -11.31 16.95 20.22
C GLN A 841 -11.80 15.50 20.41
N GLU A 842 -11.59 14.63 19.44
CA GLU A 842 -11.99 13.23 19.55
C GLU A 842 -10.98 12.46 20.38
N ARG A 843 -11.49 11.66 21.31
CA ARG A 843 -10.71 10.79 22.19
C ARG A 843 -11.39 9.45 22.31
N ARG A 844 -10.59 8.39 22.21
CA ARG A 844 -11.04 7.00 22.32
C ARG A 844 -10.12 6.23 23.25
N ILE A 845 -10.70 5.42 24.14
CA ILE A 845 -9.97 4.55 25.06
C ILE A 845 -10.17 3.12 24.59
N LEU A 846 -9.06 2.41 24.39
CA LEU A 846 -9.01 0.99 24.13
C LEU A 846 -8.53 0.29 25.40
N ASP A 847 -9.45 -0.32 26.14
CA ASP A 847 -9.11 -1.13 27.31
C ASP A 847 -9.07 -2.61 26.91
N PHE A 848 -7.89 -3.21 27.03
CA PHE A 848 -7.63 -4.63 26.75
C PHE A 848 -7.79 -5.52 27.98
N ASN A 849 -8.07 -4.93 29.15
CA ASN A 849 -8.39 -5.66 30.38
C ASN A 849 -9.89 -5.96 30.51
N GLU A 850 -10.75 -5.25 29.74
CA GLU A 850 -12.18 -5.55 29.66
C GLU A 850 -12.41 -6.99 29.15
N GLU A 851 -13.34 -7.67 29.80
CA GLU A 851 -13.92 -8.95 29.37
C GLU A 851 -15.15 -8.69 28.49
#